data_AF-A0A3D0KJH1-F1
#
_entry.id   AF-A0A3D0KJH1-F1
#
_cell.length_a   1.000
_cell.length_b   1.000
_cell.length_c   1.000
_cell.angle_alpha   90.00
_cell.angle_beta   90.00
_cell.angle_gamma   90.00
#
_symmetry.space_group_name_H-M   'P 1'
#
loop_
_entity.id
_entity.type
_entity.pdbx_description
1 polymer ?
#
loop_
_entity_poly.entity_id
_entity_poly.type
_entity_poly.pdbx_seq_one_letter_code
_entity_poly.pdbx_strand_id
1 'polypeptide(L)'
;MTVCLVLFDDRLNTNGLLDVRVFDATGYSSSIKLGASLTAGVFDKYLAGAEETVQFSYLLGDGGNNFSLDVDNTVAADGDFALEIVGGAEDDRVNLSGLAVKDSTSVNGDEGVNTVEINTTTGATADDFGNYATGNAVDFSAEDTAFAGFENVDRLVIAGDNDTRQNIVTGNMTAIDGKKVVIATDLASDLAGNPIAGTGVDTDIVRARIDTELTVSGKNQTLGSGNNNNDQFVGVVDVINTRPVPTQNNLEVLLDNTARLDGELAVEAFNVSIEGAGTSAVRELDLTSGGRRSSENLVQSAALAGVGKVDLDGTQNLDLHIASMASGASVVDGSDLGGDLELAINGGLLTGATDVLTGTAAETDTLAVYGGGAQATVTAFETIQLGLAANNQFNGAVTGFSGEFNAAAVSGVEQYNVAALSGAAELINLSGSEVVNVAANNANQNLTLIAADRANGNEITVNFAGDYSSDLSVQDYRTVTLDLAADTNYVFNLDLNTVDGTNAGTTYARTLEIVGGGVDANGDVTTTLNIGDLDTALSTVDLSGFEGNLLNAQWDGTTGTNGTVVANEYNFSFNVGGNGTSSEFISSFDFNADASEAGIVWQIDNFQVFGQGGVDLTNQSIIDLRDLGVDSAADIVVQDANDFFTALNGAAQQDYFDQGYTAADFAAGDTVVTSSEGLDFTILLNGVTSTDLVNENFAGIA
;
A
#
# COMPACT_ATOMS: atom_id res chain seq x y z
N MET A 1 25.17 45.19 -21.87
CA MET A 1 26.40 44.36 -21.88
C MET A 1 25.94 42.98 -21.49
N THR A 2 25.97 42.01 -22.41
CA THR A 2 25.48 40.65 -22.16
C THR A 2 26.64 39.71 -22.42
N VAL A 3 27.11 39.03 -21.39
CA VAL A 3 27.30 37.56 -21.27
C VAL A 3 27.81 37.35 -19.83
N CYS A 4 26.87 37.13 -18.90
CA CYS A 4 27.15 36.34 -17.70
C CYS A 4 26.64 34.93 -18.02
N LEU A 5 27.41 33.89 -17.69
CA LEU A 5 27.00 32.50 -17.90
C LEU A 5 25.79 32.24 -17.00
N VAL A 6 24.60 32.19 -17.58
CA VAL A 6 23.39 31.74 -16.90
C VAL A 6 23.60 30.26 -16.60
N LEU A 7 23.60 29.86 -15.32
CA LEU A 7 23.49 28.44 -14.99
C LEU A 7 22.05 28.02 -15.34
N PHE A 8 21.85 26.74 -15.61
CA PHE A 8 20.60 26.24 -16.20
C PHE A 8 19.34 26.40 -15.33
N ASP A 9 19.44 26.98 -14.13
CA ASP A 9 18.40 27.07 -13.09
C ASP A 9 18.09 28.52 -12.65
N ASP A 10 18.15 29.49 -13.54
CA ASP A 10 17.97 30.91 -13.18
C ASP A 10 19.02 31.47 -12.17
N ARG A 11 19.78 30.64 -11.45
CA ARG A 11 20.96 31.01 -10.67
C ARG A 11 22.08 31.41 -11.63
N LEU A 12 22.84 32.42 -11.25
CA LEU A 12 23.96 32.92 -12.02
C LEU A 12 25.26 32.49 -11.36
N ASN A 13 26.27 32.21 -12.19
CA ASN A 13 27.60 31.98 -11.65
C ASN A 13 28.08 33.23 -10.90
N THR A 14 28.42 33.08 -9.62
CA THR A 14 28.76 34.17 -8.69
C THR A 14 30.19 34.71 -8.88
N ASN A 15 30.98 34.13 -9.79
CA ASN A 15 32.31 34.63 -10.18
C ASN A 15 32.28 35.90 -11.06
N GLY A 16 31.12 36.56 -11.20
CA GLY A 16 30.97 37.78 -12.01
C GLY A 16 31.60 39.00 -11.34
N LEU A 17 30.99 39.48 -10.26
CA LEU A 17 31.54 40.54 -9.40
C LEU A 17 32.12 39.93 -8.12
N LEU A 18 33.36 40.29 -7.76
CA LEU A 18 34.03 39.79 -6.56
C LEU A 18 34.34 40.94 -5.60
N ASP A 19 33.92 40.79 -4.34
CA ASP A 19 34.20 41.70 -3.22
C ASP A 19 33.88 43.17 -3.57
N VAL A 20 32.73 43.39 -4.21
CA VAL A 20 32.23 44.71 -4.60
C VAL A 20 31.32 45.25 -3.51
N ARG A 21 31.65 46.45 -3.01
CA ARG A 21 30.87 47.11 -1.96
C ARG A 21 29.57 47.73 -2.47
N VAL A 22 29.60 48.40 -3.62
CA VAL A 22 28.43 49.11 -4.15
C VAL A 22 28.24 48.75 -5.62
N PHE A 23 27.07 48.23 -5.94
CA PHE A 23 26.55 48.08 -7.29
C PHE A 23 25.29 48.93 -7.41
N ASP A 24 25.25 49.83 -8.40
CA ASP A 24 24.13 50.74 -8.62
C ASP A 24 23.74 50.74 -10.09
N ALA A 25 22.56 50.18 -10.37
CA ALA A 25 21.93 50.16 -11.67
C ALA A 25 20.62 50.97 -11.68
N THR A 26 20.41 51.85 -10.70
CA THR A 26 19.22 52.70 -10.64
C THR A 26 19.08 53.52 -11.94
N GLY A 27 17.88 53.51 -12.52
CA GLY A 27 17.59 54.14 -13.81
C GLY A 27 17.96 53.31 -15.05
N TYR A 28 18.41 52.07 -14.89
CA TYR A 28 18.58 51.13 -15.99
C TYR A 28 17.27 50.37 -16.25
N SER A 29 16.66 50.56 -17.42
CA SER A 29 15.30 50.06 -17.72
C SER A 29 15.23 48.71 -18.44
N SER A 30 16.36 48.01 -18.58
CA SER A 30 16.40 46.68 -19.21
C SER A 30 16.85 45.64 -18.20
N SER A 31 16.40 44.40 -18.38
CA SER A 31 16.73 43.30 -17.47
C SER A 31 18.23 43.11 -17.25
N ILE A 32 18.61 42.93 -15.98
CA ILE A 32 19.99 42.69 -15.56
C ILE A 32 20.11 41.27 -15.05
N LYS A 33 21.15 40.57 -15.50
CA LYS A 33 21.57 39.28 -14.96
C LYS A 33 22.94 39.44 -14.31
N LEU A 34 23.00 39.39 -13.00
CA LEU A 34 24.21 39.64 -12.22
C LEU A 34 24.54 38.50 -11.26
N GLY A 35 25.73 37.93 -11.38
CA GLY A 35 26.30 37.05 -10.36
C GLY A 35 27.41 37.78 -9.59
N ALA A 36 27.38 37.72 -8.27
CA ALA A 36 28.37 38.34 -7.40
C ALA A 36 28.74 37.43 -6.22
N SER A 37 29.92 37.63 -5.65
CA SER A 37 30.35 36.97 -4.42
C SER A 37 31.11 37.94 -3.51
N LEU A 38 30.86 37.82 -2.20
CA LEU A 38 31.58 38.47 -1.11
C LEU A 38 32.36 37.38 -0.36
N THR A 39 33.65 37.30 -0.65
CA THR A 39 34.55 36.28 -0.09
C THR A 39 35.28 36.81 1.14
N ALA A 40 36.04 35.96 1.83
CA ALA A 40 36.95 36.38 2.89
C ALA A 40 37.95 37.50 2.49
N GLY A 41 38.17 37.75 1.18
CA GLY A 41 38.95 38.90 0.71
C GLY A 41 38.36 40.27 1.09
N VAL A 42 37.07 40.33 1.43
CA VAL A 42 36.38 41.52 1.95
C VAL A 42 36.99 42.02 3.27
N PHE A 43 37.51 41.12 4.13
CA PHE A 43 38.11 41.50 5.41
C PHE A 43 39.28 42.46 5.22
N ASP A 44 40.27 42.06 4.43
CA ASP A 44 41.47 42.87 4.18
C ASP A 44 41.14 44.20 3.49
N LYS A 45 40.05 44.24 2.74
CA LYS A 45 39.68 45.38 1.88
C LYS A 45 38.82 46.40 2.60
N TYR A 46 37.92 45.96 3.47
CA TYR A 46 36.85 46.80 4.03
C TYR A 46 36.62 46.64 5.54
N LEU A 47 36.74 45.43 6.10
CA LEU A 47 36.25 45.16 7.47
C LEU A 47 37.35 45.15 8.55
N ALA A 48 38.55 44.66 8.28
CA ALA A 48 39.60 44.42 9.29
C ALA A 48 40.09 45.66 10.07
N GLY A 49 39.72 46.87 9.62
CA GLY A 49 40.00 48.14 10.29
C GLY A 49 38.79 49.07 10.36
N ALA A 50 37.59 48.54 10.19
CA ALA A 50 36.37 49.31 10.36
C ALA A 50 36.17 49.65 11.85
N GLU A 51 35.71 50.88 12.12
CA GLU A 51 35.27 51.30 13.46
C GLU A 51 33.74 51.48 13.52
N GLU A 52 33.09 51.38 12.36
CA GLU A 52 31.66 51.56 12.14
C GLU A 52 31.21 50.55 11.08
N THR A 53 29.93 50.19 11.12
CA THR A 53 29.30 49.28 10.15
C THR A 53 29.52 49.75 8.70
N VAL A 54 29.99 48.83 7.87
CA VAL A 54 30.25 49.00 6.45
C VAL A 54 29.09 48.42 5.64
N GLN A 55 28.28 49.31 5.08
CA GLN A 55 27.20 48.93 4.18
C GLN A 55 27.72 48.46 2.81
N PHE A 56 27.28 47.28 2.39
CA PHE A 56 27.30 46.77 1.02
C PHE A 56 25.92 46.99 0.41
N SER A 57 25.85 47.63 -0.76
CA SER A 57 24.57 48.00 -1.40
C SER A 57 24.50 47.51 -2.84
N TYR A 58 23.46 46.76 -3.17
CA TYR A 58 23.13 46.30 -4.51
C TYR A 58 21.78 46.88 -4.93
N LEU A 59 21.83 47.97 -5.69
CA LEU A 59 20.65 48.67 -6.18
C LEU A 59 20.41 48.24 -7.63
N LEU A 60 19.34 47.47 -7.86
CA LEU A 60 19.02 46.87 -9.15
C LEU A 60 18.27 47.88 -10.05
N GLY A 61 18.07 47.53 -11.33
CA GLY A 61 17.43 48.41 -12.31
C GLY A 61 15.92 48.17 -12.43
N ASP A 62 15.20 48.95 -13.23
CA ASP A 62 13.73 48.83 -13.36
C ASP A 62 13.27 47.71 -14.32
N GLY A 63 14.18 46.98 -14.95
CA GLY A 63 13.88 46.12 -16.10
C GLY A 63 13.60 44.65 -15.81
N GLY A 64 13.40 44.26 -14.55
CA GLY A 64 13.26 42.88 -14.08
C GLY A 64 14.61 42.17 -14.02
N ASN A 65 15.12 41.97 -12.82
CA ASN A 65 16.48 41.56 -12.57
C ASN A 65 16.56 40.11 -12.10
N ASN A 66 17.69 39.48 -12.38
CA ASN A 66 18.06 38.21 -11.80
C ASN A 66 19.46 38.36 -11.21
N PHE A 67 19.52 38.37 -9.89
CA PHE A 67 20.72 38.59 -9.10
C PHE A 67 21.03 37.33 -8.31
N SER A 68 22.27 36.85 -8.37
CA SER A 68 22.76 35.80 -7.48
C SER A 68 23.94 36.34 -6.69
N LEU A 69 23.86 36.25 -5.36
CA LEU A 69 24.90 36.70 -4.45
C LEU A 69 25.28 35.56 -3.51
N ASP A 70 26.58 35.24 -3.52
CA ASP A 70 27.17 34.33 -2.55
C ASP A 70 27.92 35.14 -1.48
N VAL A 71 27.59 34.96 -0.21
CA VAL A 71 28.23 35.65 0.91
C VAL A 71 28.86 34.63 1.83
N ASP A 72 30.19 34.72 1.99
CA ASP A 72 30.92 33.91 2.95
C ASP A 72 30.36 34.13 4.36
N ASN A 73 30.00 33.04 5.06
CA ASN A 73 29.38 33.12 6.38
C ASN A 73 30.26 33.83 7.41
N THR A 74 31.58 33.79 7.26
CA THR A 74 32.49 34.52 8.15
C THR A 74 32.38 36.03 7.95
N VAL A 75 32.19 36.48 6.71
CA VAL A 75 31.94 37.89 6.38
C VAL A 75 30.57 38.32 6.90
N ALA A 76 29.55 37.51 6.70
CA ALA A 76 28.19 37.77 7.19
C ALA A 76 28.12 37.91 8.72
N ALA A 77 28.92 37.11 9.45
CA ALA A 77 28.98 37.11 10.90
C ALA A 77 29.85 38.23 11.51
N ASP A 78 30.53 39.04 10.69
CA ASP A 78 31.32 40.16 11.18
C ASP A 78 30.42 41.31 11.64
N GLY A 79 30.64 41.84 12.85
CA GLY A 79 29.79 42.88 13.43
C GLY A 79 29.83 44.23 12.70
N ASP A 80 30.84 44.46 11.86
CA ASP A 80 30.94 45.64 11.02
C ASP A 80 30.33 45.42 9.63
N PHE A 81 29.77 44.25 9.31
CA PHE A 81 29.13 43.98 8.03
C PHE A 81 27.63 44.37 8.02
N ALA A 82 27.18 44.98 6.92
CA ALA A 82 25.76 45.14 6.61
C ALA A 82 25.50 45.02 5.11
N LEU A 83 24.35 44.46 4.72
CA LEU A 83 23.97 44.22 3.33
C LEU A 83 22.60 44.81 3.02
N GLU A 84 22.48 45.46 1.87
CA GLU A 84 21.24 46.04 1.37
C GLU A 84 21.08 45.63 -0.09
N ILE A 85 19.93 45.06 -0.40
CA ILE A 85 19.54 44.69 -1.76
C ILE A 85 18.20 45.37 -2.05
N VAL A 86 18.16 46.18 -3.09
CA VAL A 86 16.95 46.90 -3.53
C VAL A 86 16.66 46.53 -4.98
N GLY A 87 15.45 46.02 -5.21
CA GLY A 87 14.89 45.72 -6.52
C GLY A 87 14.53 46.98 -7.32
N GLY A 88 13.75 46.79 -8.38
CA GLY A 88 13.23 47.84 -9.24
C GLY A 88 11.74 47.68 -9.51
N ALA A 89 11.27 48.30 -10.59
CA ALA A 89 9.82 48.41 -10.86
C ALA A 89 9.14 47.13 -11.40
N GLU A 90 9.91 46.18 -11.92
CA GLU A 90 9.41 44.96 -12.57
C GLU A 90 9.91 43.73 -11.79
N ASP A 91 9.36 42.55 -12.07
CA ASP A 91 9.64 41.31 -11.32
C ASP A 91 11.15 41.01 -11.17
N ASP A 92 11.61 40.98 -9.93
CA ASP A 92 12.98 40.66 -9.57
C ASP A 92 13.14 39.28 -8.96
N ARG A 93 14.29 38.66 -9.21
CA ARG A 93 14.75 37.43 -8.58
C ARG A 93 16.10 37.66 -7.92
N VAL A 94 16.16 37.47 -6.60
CA VAL A 94 17.38 37.53 -5.80
C VAL A 94 17.66 36.13 -5.26
N ASN A 95 18.81 35.57 -5.58
CA ASN A 95 19.24 34.26 -5.07
C ASN A 95 20.41 34.48 -4.12
N LEU A 96 20.26 34.07 -2.87
CA LEU A 96 21.26 34.24 -1.82
C LEU A 96 21.81 32.87 -1.43
N SER A 97 23.12 32.73 -1.50
CA SER A 97 23.84 31.57 -0.95
C SER A 97 24.79 31.98 0.16
N GLY A 98 24.96 31.09 1.14
CA GLY A 98 25.66 31.42 2.38
C GLY A 98 24.80 32.39 3.20
N LEU A 99 25.42 33.46 3.70
CA LEU A 99 24.74 34.48 4.52
C LEU A 99 24.00 33.86 5.73
N ALA A 100 24.70 33.06 6.54
CA ALA A 100 24.12 32.46 7.74
C ALA A 100 23.53 33.53 8.70
N VAL A 101 24.27 34.62 8.92
CA VAL A 101 23.84 35.79 9.71
C VAL A 101 23.18 36.84 8.82
N LYS A 102 22.02 37.37 9.24
CA LYS A 102 21.10 38.22 8.46
C LYS A 102 20.58 39.44 9.22
N ASP A 103 20.93 39.60 10.49
CA ASP A 103 20.44 40.67 11.39
C ASP A 103 20.87 42.09 10.98
N SER A 104 21.83 42.19 10.05
CA SER A 104 22.26 43.42 9.37
C SER A 104 21.97 43.43 7.86
N THR A 105 21.18 42.47 7.36
CA THR A 105 20.80 42.34 5.95
C THR A 105 19.37 42.78 5.69
N SER A 106 19.19 43.67 4.70
CA SER A 106 17.88 44.04 4.16
C SER A 106 17.71 43.65 2.70
N VAL A 107 16.52 43.12 2.39
CA VAL A 107 16.06 42.86 1.02
C VAL A 107 14.73 43.56 0.82
N ASN A 108 14.65 44.42 -0.19
CA ASN A 108 13.43 45.08 -0.62
C ASN A 108 13.25 44.86 -2.12
N GLY A 109 12.20 44.14 -2.53
CA GLY A 109 11.91 43.90 -3.94
C GLY A 109 11.39 45.12 -4.71
N ASP A 110 10.98 46.18 -4.01
CA ASP A 110 10.29 47.37 -4.56
C ASP A 110 8.94 47.03 -5.23
N GLU A 111 8.71 47.40 -6.49
CA GLU A 111 7.45 47.07 -7.19
C GLU A 111 7.54 45.69 -7.87
N GLY A 112 6.48 45.23 -8.54
CA GLY A 112 6.47 43.93 -9.24
C GLY A 112 6.19 42.71 -8.33
N VAL A 113 6.39 41.51 -8.88
CA VAL A 113 6.24 40.22 -8.18
C VAL A 113 7.64 39.63 -7.92
N ASN A 114 8.13 39.84 -6.70
CA ASN A 114 9.54 39.60 -6.40
C ASN A 114 9.77 38.25 -5.75
N THR A 115 10.86 37.60 -6.16
CA THR A 115 11.27 36.28 -5.69
C THR A 115 12.61 36.37 -4.97
N VAL A 116 12.67 35.86 -3.74
CA VAL A 116 13.92 35.66 -3.01
C VAL A 116 14.13 34.16 -2.81
N GLU A 117 15.29 33.67 -3.26
CA GLU A 117 15.75 32.32 -3.00
C GLU A 117 16.85 32.32 -1.93
N ILE A 118 16.75 31.41 -0.97
CA ILE A 118 17.72 31.22 0.11
C ILE A 118 18.03 29.73 0.30
N ASN A 119 19.20 29.44 0.84
CA ASN A 119 19.62 28.09 1.22
C ASN A 119 20.06 27.97 2.68
N THR A 120 19.75 28.97 3.50
CA THR A 120 20.09 29.00 4.93
C THR A 120 18.85 29.27 5.78
N THR A 121 18.94 28.91 7.06
CA THR A 121 17.91 29.10 8.08
C THR A 121 17.63 30.57 8.37
N THR A 122 16.37 30.89 8.72
CA THR A 122 15.95 32.24 9.11
C THR A 122 15.10 32.27 10.38
N GLY A 123 15.43 33.18 11.29
CA GLY A 123 14.67 33.39 12.54
C GLY A 123 14.66 32.16 13.46
N ALA A 124 15.68 31.31 13.37
CA ALA A 124 15.88 30.10 14.17
C ALA A 124 17.39 29.84 14.38
N THR A 125 17.74 28.92 15.28
CA THR A 125 19.14 28.59 15.54
C THR A 125 19.78 27.86 14.37
N ALA A 126 21.06 28.15 14.11
CA ALA A 126 21.80 27.56 13.01
C ALA A 126 23.25 27.20 13.40
N ASP A 127 23.88 26.31 12.61
CA ASP A 127 25.31 26.04 12.66
C ASP A 127 26.12 27.10 11.90
N ASP A 128 27.45 26.98 11.88
CA ASP A 128 28.38 27.88 11.17
C ASP A 128 28.19 27.91 9.64
N PHE A 129 27.50 26.91 9.07
CA PHE A 129 27.13 26.86 7.65
C PHE A 129 25.77 27.52 7.37
N GLY A 130 24.98 27.81 8.40
CA GLY A 130 23.64 28.38 8.27
C GLY A 130 22.53 27.33 8.16
N ASN A 131 22.83 26.07 8.43
CA ASN A 131 21.87 24.97 8.45
C ASN A 131 21.10 24.98 9.76
N TYR A 132 19.88 24.44 9.76
CA TYR A 132 19.12 24.36 11.01
C TYR A 132 19.83 23.44 12.01
N ALA A 133 20.07 23.95 13.23
CA ALA A 133 20.81 23.21 14.25
C ALA A 133 20.17 23.37 15.63
N THR A 134 20.34 22.35 16.47
CA THR A 134 19.90 22.35 17.86
C THR A 134 21.00 21.84 18.81
N GLY A 135 20.89 22.17 20.09
CA GLY A 135 21.81 21.68 21.11
C GLY A 135 23.24 22.25 20.99
N ASN A 136 24.25 21.38 21.00
CA ASN A 136 25.67 21.79 21.02
C ASN A 136 26.22 22.19 19.63
N ALA A 137 25.44 22.02 18.56
CA ALA A 137 25.82 22.36 17.18
C ALA A 137 25.35 23.77 16.77
N VAL A 138 24.85 24.56 17.73
CA VAL A 138 24.35 25.91 17.47
C VAL A 138 25.49 26.92 17.56
N ASP A 139 25.75 27.62 16.47
CA ASP A 139 26.72 28.72 16.38
C ASP A 139 26.01 30.09 16.27
N PHE A 140 24.81 30.14 15.68
CA PHE A 140 24.03 31.36 15.51
C PHE A 140 22.64 31.27 16.16
N SER A 141 22.21 32.38 16.77
CA SER A 141 20.89 32.50 17.42
C SER A 141 19.76 32.81 16.42
N ALA A 142 18.52 32.76 16.90
CA ALA A 142 17.36 33.12 16.08
C ALA A 142 17.36 34.61 15.70
N GLU A 143 17.91 35.46 16.55
CA GLU A 143 18.10 36.88 16.26
C GLU A 143 19.15 37.09 15.16
N ASP A 144 20.28 36.39 15.22
CA ASP A 144 21.37 36.53 14.24
C ASP A 144 20.91 36.12 12.82
N THR A 145 20.06 35.10 12.72
CA THR A 145 19.58 34.57 11.43
C THR A 145 18.31 35.26 10.90
N ALA A 146 17.75 36.23 11.62
CA ALA A 146 16.58 36.99 11.17
C ALA A 146 17.00 38.15 10.25
N PHE A 147 16.27 38.40 9.16
CA PHE A 147 16.55 39.55 8.32
C PHE A 147 16.28 40.87 9.04
N ALA A 148 17.21 41.83 8.93
CA ALA A 148 17.00 43.20 9.39
C ALA A 148 15.81 43.87 8.68
N GLY A 149 15.61 43.55 7.40
CA GLY A 149 14.49 44.00 6.59
C GLY A 149 14.15 43.00 5.49
N PHE A 150 12.87 42.68 5.32
CA PHE A 150 12.39 41.76 4.29
C PHE A 150 11.05 42.27 3.76
N GLU A 151 11.11 43.08 2.71
CA GLU A 151 10.01 43.92 2.23
C GLU A 151 9.72 43.67 0.75
N ASN A 152 8.44 43.79 0.37
CA ASN A 152 7.99 43.66 -1.02
C ASN A 152 8.48 42.38 -1.73
N VAL A 153 8.47 41.25 -1.01
CA VAL A 153 8.76 39.92 -1.54
C VAL A 153 7.48 39.12 -1.61
N ASP A 154 7.19 38.55 -2.78
CA ASP A 154 5.97 37.78 -3.05
C ASP A 154 6.22 36.26 -3.13
N ARG A 155 7.47 35.86 -3.34
CA ARG A 155 7.83 34.44 -3.41
C ARG A 155 9.12 34.18 -2.66
N LEU A 156 9.05 33.31 -1.67
CA LEU A 156 10.23 32.70 -1.05
C LEU A 156 10.52 31.36 -1.74
N VAL A 157 11.75 31.13 -2.16
CA VAL A 157 12.23 29.82 -2.60
C VAL A 157 13.27 29.32 -1.61
N ILE A 158 13.10 28.10 -1.13
CA ILE A 158 14.01 27.42 -0.22
C ILE A 158 14.70 26.36 -1.05
N ALA A 159 16.03 26.45 -1.15
CA ALA A 159 16.83 25.63 -2.04
C ALA A 159 18.10 25.11 -1.33
N GLY A 160 18.87 24.29 -2.03
CA GLY A 160 20.13 23.75 -1.52
C GLY A 160 19.99 22.35 -0.92
N ASP A 161 21.10 21.85 -0.42
CA ASP A 161 21.34 20.47 -0.01
C ASP A 161 21.43 20.29 1.53
N ASN A 162 20.95 21.27 2.30
CA ASN A 162 21.02 21.25 3.77
C ASN A 162 19.68 21.57 4.42
N ASP A 163 19.47 21.01 5.61
CA ASP A 163 18.23 21.19 6.35
C ASP A 163 18.04 22.66 6.75
N THR A 164 16.84 23.18 6.55
CA THR A 164 16.54 24.59 6.87
C THR A 164 15.27 24.77 7.66
N ARG A 165 15.21 25.90 8.36
CA ARG A 165 14.01 26.34 9.08
C ARG A 165 13.71 27.79 8.80
N GLN A 166 12.47 28.09 8.40
CA GLN A 166 12.04 29.42 7.99
C GLN A 166 10.94 29.93 8.92
N ASN A 167 11.27 30.93 9.76
CA ASN A 167 10.33 31.47 10.76
C ASN A 167 9.69 32.78 10.30
N ILE A 168 8.42 32.73 9.89
CA ILE A 168 7.68 33.86 9.32
C ILE A 168 6.92 34.60 10.43
N VAL A 169 7.52 35.65 10.99
CA VAL A 169 7.00 36.37 12.17
C VAL A 169 7.35 37.85 12.12
N THR A 170 6.64 38.70 12.87
CA THR A 170 6.98 40.13 12.93
C THR A 170 8.46 40.35 13.27
N GLY A 171 9.16 41.08 12.40
CA GLY A 171 10.61 41.27 12.47
C GLY A 171 11.43 40.28 11.62
N ASN A 172 10.80 39.30 10.98
CA ASN A 172 11.42 38.39 10.03
C ASN A 172 10.40 37.91 8.97
N MET A 173 10.61 38.30 7.71
CA MET A 173 9.93 37.70 6.54
C MET A 173 8.39 37.81 6.46
N THR A 174 7.74 38.69 7.24
CA THR A 174 6.27 38.88 7.15
C THR A 174 5.76 39.37 5.81
N ALA A 175 6.63 39.83 4.90
CA ALA A 175 6.24 40.13 3.52
C ALA A 175 5.62 38.91 2.80
N ILE A 176 5.96 37.69 3.23
CA ILE A 176 5.45 36.43 2.68
C ILE A 176 4.01 36.10 3.16
N ASP A 177 3.46 36.84 4.14
CA ASP A 177 2.13 36.54 4.67
C ASP A 177 1.03 36.67 3.59
N GLY A 178 0.39 35.54 3.23
CA GLY A 178 -0.60 35.46 2.15
C GLY A 178 -0.01 35.49 0.75
N LYS A 179 1.24 35.07 0.64
CA LYS A 179 2.01 34.96 -0.60
C LYS A 179 2.48 33.52 -0.77
N LYS A 180 3.58 33.28 -1.49
CA LYS A 180 4.01 31.93 -1.86
C LYS A 180 5.36 31.52 -1.25
N VAL A 181 5.43 30.29 -0.76
CA VAL A 181 6.67 29.58 -0.40
C VAL A 181 6.86 28.40 -1.35
N VAL A 182 8.06 28.25 -1.89
CA VAL A 182 8.46 27.11 -2.74
C VAL A 182 9.61 26.38 -2.08
N ILE A 183 9.44 25.10 -1.79
CA ILE A 183 10.47 24.19 -1.31
C ILE A 183 11.01 23.47 -2.53
N ALA A 184 12.25 23.78 -2.92
CA ALA A 184 12.94 23.23 -4.08
C ALA A 184 14.35 22.81 -3.67
N THR A 185 14.44 21.87 -2.73
CA THR A 185 15.73 21.37 -2.25
C THR A 185 16.44 20.54 -3.31
N ASP A 186 17.75 20.47 -3.19
CA ASP A 186 18.63 19.67 -4.05
C ASP A 186 19.04 18.42 -3.28
N LEU A 187 19.14 17.28 -3.96
CA LEU A 187 19.51 16.01 -3.33
C LEU A 187 20.91 15.58 -3.75
N ALA A 188 21.62 14.92 -2.83
CA ALA A 188 22.70 14.02 -3.23
C ALA A 188 22.13 12.86 -4.03
N SER A 189 22.20 12.94 -5.36
CA SER A 189 21.89 11.83 -6.26
C SER A 189 23.07 10.85 -6.32
N ASP A 190 22.77 9.56 -6.55
CA ASP A 190 23.80 8.60 -6.93
C ASP A 190 24.41 8.94 -8.31
N LEU A 191 25.44 8.21 -8.72
CA LEU A 191 26.09 8.40 -10.03
C LEU A 191 25.14 8.17 -11.23
N ALA A 192 23.99 7.54 -11.02
CA ALA A 192 22.95 7.32 -12.02
C ALA A 192 21.83 8.37 -11.96
N GLY A 193 21.88 9.31 -11.02
CA GLY A 193 20.86 10.36 -10.87
C GLY A 193 19.68 9.95 -9.99
N ASN A 194 19.72 8.78 -9.37
CA ASN A 194 18.63 8.30 -8.51
C ASN A 194 18.74 8.93 -7.12
N PRO A 195 17.60 9.23 -6.47
CA PRO A 195 17.59 9.57 -5.06
C PRO A 195 18.22 8.49 -4.18
N ILE A 196 19.03 8.89 -3.20
CA ILE A 196 19.51 7.97 -2.16
C ILE A 196 18.52 8.04 -0.99
N ALA A 197 17.86 6.93 -0.67
CA ALA A 197 16.91 6.87 0.45
C ALA A 197 17.58 7.28 1.77
N GLY A 198 16.94 8.19 2.52
CA GLY A 198 17.44 8.71 3.81
C GLY A 198 18.46 9.85 3.71
N THR A 199 18.59 10.48 2.54
CA THR A 199 19.38 11.71 2.34
C THR A 199 18.52 12.90 1.90
N GLY A 200 17.23 12.88 2.24
CA GLY A 200 16.33 14.01 2.04
C GLY A 200 16.82 15.25 2.75
N VAL A 201 16.49 16.42 2.20
CA VAL A 201 16.74 17.71 2.84
C VAL A 201 15.46 18.17 3.51
N ASP A 202 15.53 18.37 4.81
CA ASP A 202 14.37 18.72 5.63
C ASP A 202 14.13 20.24 5.59
N THR A 203 12.86 20.63 5.61
CA THR A 203 12.45 22.04 5.61
C THR A 203 11.28 22.28 6.55
N ASP A 204 11.53 23.10 7.56
CA ASP A 204 10.52 23.57 8.50
C ASP A 204 9.98 24.95 8.08
N ILE A 205 8.67 25.07 7.92
CA ILE A 205 7.96 26.34 7.73
C ILE A 205 7.21 26.70 9.01
N VAL A 206 7.70 27.72 9.71
CA VAL A 206 7.25 28.03 11.06
C VAL A 206 6.45 29.32 11.08
N ARG A 207 5.25 29.26 11.66
CA ARG A 207 4.36 30.40 11.89
C ARG A 207 3.97 31.14 10.60
N ALA A 208 3.98 30.48 9.46
CA ALA A 208 3.35 30.99 8.25
C ALA A 208 1.88 31.35 8.51
N ARG A 209 1.36 32.34 7.80
CA ARG A 209 -0.08 32.63 7.82
C ARG A 209 -0.80 31.57 6.99
N ILE A 210 -1.99 31.13 7.40
CA ILE A 210 -2.67 29.97 6.78
C ILE A 210 -2.98 30.12 5.29
N ASP A 211 -3.13 31.35 4.81
CA ASP A 211 -3.32 31.70 3.40
C ASP A 211 -2.00 31.85 2.61
N THR A 212 -0.88 31.41 3.17
CA THR A 212 0.40 31.34 2.46
C THR A 212 0.42 30.06 1.64
N GLU A 213 0.47 30.18 0.32
CA GLU A 213 0.54 29.04 -0.60
C GLU A 213 1.88 28.32 -0.45
N LEU A 214 1.84 26.99 -0.36
CA LEU A 214 3.04 26.16 -0.35
C LEU A 214 3.17 25.39 -1.66
N THR A 215 4.39 25.27 -2.18
CA THR A 215 4.71 24.38 -3.30
C THR A 215 5.95 23.57 -2.97
N VAL A 216 5.85 22.25 -3.05
CA VAL A 216 6.99 21.34 -3.01
C VAL A 216 7.33 20.99 -4.45
N SER A 217 8.54 21.32 -4.88
CA SER A 217 8.92 21.25 -6.30
C SER A 217 10.25 20.55 -6.48
N GLY A 218 10.30 19.58 -7.39
CA GLY A 218 11.57 18.95 -7.75
C GLY A 218 12.40 19.74 -8.77
N LYS A 219 12.07 21.03 -9.00
CA LYS A 219 12.71 21.88 -10.01
C LYS A 219 14.23 21.74 -9.97
N ASN A 220 14.85 21.91 -8.81
CA ASN A 220 16.31 21.93 -8.68
C ASN A 220 16.97 20.59 -9.02
N GLN A 221 16.25 19.47 -8.91
CA GLN A 221 16.74 18.13 -9.21
C GLN A 221 16.55 17.73 -10.67
N THR A 222 15.57 18.32 -11.37
CA THR A 222 15.35 18.07 -12.81
C THR A 222 16.14 19.00 -13.73
N LEU A 223 16.98 19.85 -13.14
CA LEU A 223 17.78 20.80 -13.87
C LEU A 223 19.11 20.20 -14.33
N GLY A 224 19.53 20.62 -15.53
CA GLY A 224 20.76 20.15 -16.16
C GLY A 224 20.55 19.11 -17.25
N SER A 225 21.62 18.87 -18.01
CA SER A 225 21.59 17.93 -19.13
C SER A 225 21.56 16.49 -18.60
N GLY A 226 20.49 15.77 -18.89
CA GLY A 226 20.32 14.36 -18.50
C GLY A 226 19.42 14.16 -17.29
N ASN A 227 19.07 15.22 -16.57
CA ASN A 227 18.31 15.12 -15.31
C ASN A 227 16.83 15.50 -15.47
N ASN A 228 16.41 15.98 -16.64
CA ASN A 228 15.07 16.55 -16.88
C ASN A 228 13.90 15.57 -16.73
N ASN A 229 14.18 14.31 -16.42
CA ASN A 229 13.21 13.27 -16.21
C ASN A 229 13.58 12.36 -15.02
N ASN A 230 14.51 12.81 -14.17
CA ASN A 230 14.87 12.05 -12.99
C ASN A 230 13.74 12.07 -11.98
N ASP A 231 13.70 11.02 -11.17
CA ASP A 231 12.95 11.02 -9.95
C ASP A 231 13.49 12.11 -9.02
N GLN A 232 12.57 12.74 -8.28
CA GLN A 232 12.81 13.85 -7.39
C GLN A 232 12.49 13.38 -5.98
N PHE A 233 13.32 13.77 -5.02
CA PHE A 233 13.11 13.44 -3.62
C PHE A 233 13.27 14.66 -2.73
N VAL A 234 12.27 14.94 -1.91
CA VAL A 234 12.29 15.98 -0.88
C VAL A 234 12.21 15.28 0.47
N GLY A 235 12.99 15.76 1.45
CA GLY A 235 12.96 15.23 2.81
C GLY A 235 11.67 15.60 3.54
N VAL A 236 11.76 15.73 4.85
CA VAL A 236 10.61 16.10 5.68
C VAL A 236 10.27 17.57 5.45
N VAL A 237 9.00 17.83 5.14
CA VAL A 237 8.41 19.16 5.11
C VAL A 237 7.46 19.31 6.29
N ASP A 238 7.78 20.18 7.25
CA ASP A 238 6.94 20.41 8.43
C ASP A 238 6.37 21.84 8.45
N VAL A 239 5.06 21.96 8.54
CA VAL A 239 4.35 23.24 8.67
C VAL A 239 3.91 23.40 10.13
N ILE A 240 4.64 24.26 10.85
CA ILE A 240 4.60 24.33 12.31
C ILE A 240 3.91 25.60 12.78
N ASN A 241 2.96 25.47 13.73
CA ASN A 241 2.37 26.60 14.45
C ASN A 241 1.74 27.70 13.54
N THR A 242 1.07 27.29 12.46
CA THR A 242 0.44 28.18 11.47
C THR A 242 -0.47 29.23 12.10
N ARG A 243 -0.35 30.49 11.67
CA ARG A 243 -1.13 31.63 12.15
C ARG A 243 -2.50 31.72 11.45
N PRO A 244 -3.59 32.07 12.16
CA PRO A 244 -4.93 32.11 11.58
C PRO A 244 -5.18 33.37 10.75
N VAL A 245 -6.06 33.24 9.76
CA VAL A 245 -6.79 34.33 9.09
C VAL A 245 -8.28 34.14 9.37
N PRO A 246 -9.05 35.21 9.68
CA PRO A 246 -10.48 35.06 9.91
C PRO A 246 -11.15 34.33 8.73
N THR A 247 -11.98 33.33 9.04
CA THR A 247 -12.76 32.53 8.06
C THR A 247 -11.99 31.54 7.19
N GLN A 248 -10.66 31.42 7.34
CA GLN A 248 -9.86 30.42 6.64
C GLN A 248 -9.27 29.40 7.61
N ASN A 249 -9.29 28.15 7.20
CA ASN A 249 -8.82 26.99 7.95
C ASN A 249 -8.15 25.93 7.05
N ASN A 250 -8.02 26.19 5.76
CA ASN A 250 -7.39 25.33 4.78
C ASN A 250 -5.94 25.76 4.50
N LEU A 251 -5.02 24.80 4.43
CA LEU A 251 -3.64 24.99 3.96
C LEU A 251 -3.55 24.46 2.52
N GLU A 252 -3.12 25.31 1.60
CA GLU A 252 -2.98 24.95 0.18
C GLU A 252 -1.54 24.51 -0.13
N VAL A 253 -1.40 23.30 -0.68
CA VAL A 253 -0.11 22.68 -1.01
C VAL A 253 -0.14 22.12 -2.43
N LEU A 254 0.82 22.55 -3.25
CA LEU A 254 1.06 21.98 -4.58
C LEU A 254 2.29 21.07 -4.57
N LEU A 255 2.12 19.82 -4.98
CA LEU A 255 3.22 18.96 -5.41
C LEU A 255 3.50 19.25 -6.89
N ASP A 256 4.60 19.94 -7.17
CA ASP A 256 5.01 20.35 -8.52
C ASP A 256 6.10 19.40 -9.03
N ASN A 257 5.67 18.23 -9.54
CA ASN A 257 6.58 17.32 -10.22
C ASN A 257 7.07 17.94 -11.53
N THR A 258 8.38 18.17 -11.59
CA THR A 258 9.02 18.86 -12.71
C THR A 258 9.65 17.92 -13.74
N ALA A 259 9.54 16.61 -13.55
CA ALA A 259 9.98 15.62 -14.53
C ALA A 259 9.24 15.81 -15.85
N ARG A 260 9.92 15.46 -16.94
CA ARG A 260 9.41 15.73 -18.28
C ARG A 260 8.36 14.72 -18.73
N LEU A 261 8.47 13.45 -18.35
CA LEU A 261 7.72 12.33 -18.90
C LEU A 261 7.07 11.46 -17.82
N ASP A 262 7.88 10.74 -17.04
CA ASP A 262 7.48 9.64 -16.16
C ASP A 262 8.33 9.54 -14.89
N GLY A 263 9.02 10.62 -14.51
CA GLY A 263 9.71 10.68 -13.21
C GLY A 263 8.73 10.91 -12.07
N GLU A 264 9.05 10.37 -10.89
CA GLU A 264 8.28 10.52 -9.65
C GLU A 264 8.77 11.74 -8.84
N LEU A 265 7.88 12.40 -8.09
CA LEU A 265 8.25 13.32 -7.01
C LEU A 265 7.83 12.71 -5.67
N ALA A 266 8.81 12.24 -4.91
CA ALA A 266 8.61 11.66 -3.59
C ALA A 266 8.93 12.68 -2.49
N VAL A 267 8.03 12.80 -1.53
CA VAL A 267 8.20 13.56 -0.29
C VAL A 267 8.27 12.57 0.87
N GLU A 268 9.38 12.58 1.61
CA GLU A 268 9.61 11.66 2.74
C GLU A 268 8.52 11.79 3.80
N ALA A 269 8.23 13.02 4.21
CA ALA A 269 7.06 13.29 5.02
C ALA A 269 6.52 14.69 4.81
N PHE A 270 5.19 14.83 4.80
CA PHE A 270 4.52 16.12 4.85
C PHE A 270 3.72 16.25 6.14
N ASN A 271 4.16 17.12 7.04
CA ASN A 271 3.63 17.23 8.38
C ASN A 271 2.97 18.59 8.62
N VAL A 272 1.88 18.56 9.39
CA VAL A 272 1.33 19.74 10.06
C VAL A 272 1.51 19.52 11.55
N SER A 273 2.31 20.35 12.19
CA SER A 273 2.75 20.12 13.56
C SER A 273 2.52 21.31 14.49
N ILE A 274 2.59 21.02 15.79
CA ILE A 274 2.53 22.00 16.87
C ILE A 274 3.75 21.81 17.76
N GLU A 275 4.48 22.89 18.01
CA GLU A 275 5.66 22.88 18.87
C GLU A 275 5.46 23.77 20.11
N GLY A 276 5.94 23.29 21.25
CA GLY A 276 5.90 24.01 22.51
C GLY A 276 4.47 24.34 22.96
N ALA A 277 4.22 25.60 23.31
CA ALA A 277 2.88 26.10 23.65
C ALA A 277 2.15 26.73 22.45
N GLY A 278 2.60 26.44 21.23
CA GLY A 278 2.02 26.95 19.98
C GLY A 278 0.66 26.35 19.66
N THR A 279 0.08 26.79 18.54
CA THR A 279 -1.17 26.27 17.98
C THR A 279 -1.07 26.31 16.46
N SER A 280 -1.66 25.33 15.77
CA SER A 280 -1.87 25.40 14.32
C SER A 280 -3.30 25.83 14.00
N ALA A 281 -3.43 26.73 13.02
CA ALA A 281 -4.72 27.17 12.47
C ALA A 281 -5.31 26.19 11.44
N VAL A 282 -4.52 25.24 10.94
CA VAL A 282 -4.91 24.32 9.85
C VAL A 282 -5.92 23.30 10.36
N ARG A 283 -7.05 23.16 9.66
CA ARG A 283 -8.08 22.14 9.89
C ARG A 283 -8.39 21.32 8.65
N GLU A 284 -8.08 21.87 7.48
CA GLU A 284 -8.26 21.27 6.17
C GLU A 284 -6.92 21.39 5.42
N LEU A 285 -6.54 20.35 4.68
CA LEU A 285 -5.36 20.34 3.82
C LEU A 285 -5.85 20.14 2.38
N ASP A 286 -5.54 21.10 1.51
CA ASP A 286 -5.81 21.00 0.08
C ASP A 286 -4.48 20.63 -0.60
N LEU A 287 -4.39 19.40 -1.09
CA LEU A 287 -3.17 18.84 -1.68
C LEU A 287 -3.36 18.59 -3.18
N THR A 288 -2.68 19.40 -3.99
CA THR A 288 -2.71 19.29 -5.45
C THR A 288 -1.57 18.41 -5.97
N SER A 289 -1.93 17.29 -6.61
CA SER A 289 -1.00 16.44 -7.38
C SER A 289 -0.76 17.04 -8.77
N GLY A 290 0.28 17.88 -8.86
CA GLY A 290 0.71 18.56 -10.06
C GLY A 290 1.82 17.82 -10.81
N GLY A 291 2.01 18.18 -12.07
CA GLY A 291 3.08 17.63 -12.90
C GLY A 291 2.75 17.70 -14.39
N ARG A 292 3.38 16.84 -15.19
CA ARG A 292 3.20 16.83 -16.64
C ARG A 292 3.28 15.40 -17.19
N ARG A 293 2.39 15.10 -18.15
CA ARG A 293 2.35 13.83 -18.87
C ARG A 293 1.97 12.67 -17.96
N SER A 294 2.90 11.77 -17.68
CA SER A 294 2.72 10.50 -16.96
C SER A 294 3.57 10.49 -15.69
N SER A 295 3.89 11.67 -15.15
CA SER A 295 4.56 11.80 -13.86
C SER A 295 3.61 11.43 -12.72
N GLU A 296 4.16 11.02 -11.59
CA GLU A 296 3.41 10.68 -10.38
C GLU A 296 4.00 11.36 -9.15
N ASN A 297 3.22 11.45 -8.08
CA ASN A 297 3.64 12.05 -6.81
C ASN A 297 3.43 11.06 -5.67
N LEU A 298 4.38 11.01 -4.75
CA LEU A 298 4.35 10.15 -3.58
C LEU A 298 4.59 10.98 -2.31
N VAL A 299 3.70 10.84 -1.33
CA VAL A 299 3.91 11.30 0.05
C VAL A 299 4.02 10.07 0.94
N GLN A 300 5.24 9.71 1.31
CA GLN A 300 5.52 8.47 2.05
C GLN A 300 4.93 8.44 3.45
N SER A 301 4.71 9.62 4.05
CA SER A 301 4.04 9.75 5.35
C SER A 301 3.49 11.15 5.54
N ALA A 302 2.25 11.25 6.03
CA ALA A 302 1.62 12.50 6.42
C ALA A 302 1.13 12.43 7.87
N ALA A 303 1.69 13.28 8.75
CA ALA A 303 1.22 13.46 10.11
C ALA A 303 0.52 14.82 10.26
N LEU A 304 -0.81 14.81 10.33
CA LEU A 304 -1.63 16.00 10.14
C LEU A 304 -2.29 16.46 11.45
N ALA A 305 -1.50 17.04 12.35
CA ALA A 305 -1.98 17.42 13.67
C ALA A 305 -3.06 18.52 13.59
N GLY A 306 -4.28 18.17 14.02
CA GLY A 306 -5.41 19.11 14.04
C GLY A 306 -6.16 19.23 12.72
N VAL A 307 -5.76 18.49 11.68
CA VAL A 307 -6.45 18.42 10.38
C VAL A 307 -7.48 17.29 10.41
N GLY A 308 -8.74 17.61 10.07
CA GLY A 308 -9.83 16.62 9.98
C GLY A 308 -10.28 16.32 8.55
N LYS A 309 -9.82 17.11 7.58
CA LYS A 309 -10.17 16.97 6.17
C LYS A 309 -8.93 17.10 5.28
N VAL A 310 -8.80 16.22 4.30
CA VAL A 310 -7.81 16.30 3.24
C VAL A 310 -8.54 16.27 1.91
N ASP A 311 -8.43 17.33 1.13
CA ASP A 311 -8.96 17.41 -0.24
C ASP A 311 -7.80 17.18 -1.21
N LEU A 312 -7.99 16.26 -2.16
CA LEU A 312 -7.00 15.90 -3.17
C LEU A 312 -7.51 16.32 -4.54
N ASP A 313 -6.70 17.09 -5.27
CA ASP A 313 -7.00 17.49 -6.63
C ASP A 313 -5.75 17.41 -7.53
N GLY A 314 -5.92 17.72 -8.81
CA GLY A 314 -4.83 17.75 -9.77
C GLY A 314 -5.03 16.75 -10.90
N THR A 315 -3.93 16.39 -11.57
CA THR A 315 -4.01 15.62 -12.84
C THR A 315 -3.05 14.44 -12.90
N GLN A 316 -2.16 14.31 -11.92
CA GLN A 316 -1.18 13.23 -11.86
C GLN A 316 -1.61 12.21 -10.82
N ASN A 317 -1.13 10.98 -10.95
CA ASN A 317 -1.35 9.95 -9.94
C ASN A 317 -0.75 10.39 -8.59
N LEU A 318 -1.40 9.99 -7.50
CA LEU A 318 -1.00 10.36 -6.15
C LEU A 318 -1.01 9.14 -5.24
N ASP A 319 0.13 8.91 -4.62
CA ASP A 319 0.30 7.92 -3.56
C ASP A 319 0.45 8.65 -2.23
N LEU A 320 -0.44 8.38 -1.29
CA LEU A 320 -0.52 9.12 -0.04
C LEU A 320 -0.68 8.17 1.14
N HIS A 321 0.29 8.20 2.05
CA HIS A 321 0.19 7.51 3.33
C HIS A 321 -0.12 8.50 4.46
N ILE A 322 -1.32 8.39 5.04
CA ILE A 322 -1.75 9.16 6.20
C ILE A 322 -1.45 8.38 7.48
N ALA A 323 -0.44 8.86 8.22
CA ALA A 323 0.00 8.27 9.49
C ALA A 323 -0.88 8.70 10.67
N SER A 324 -1.35 9.96 10.67
CA SER A 324 -2.23 10.47 11.72
C SER A 324 -3.01 11.71 11.27
N MET A 325 -4.19 11.90 11.86
CA MET A 325 -5.06 13.05 11.69
C MET A 325 -5.60 13.55 13.04
N ALA A 326 -6.37 14.62 13.04
CA ALA A 326 -7.09 15.09 14.21
C ALA A 326 -8.02 14.02 14.79
N SER A 327 -8.24 14.06 16.11
CA SER A 327 -9.31 13.29 16.72
C SER A 327 -10.67 13.78 16.22
N GLY A 328 -11.53 12.86 15.78
CA GLY A 328 -12.87 13.18 15.27
C GLY A 328 -13.12 12.44 13.97
N ALA A 329 -13.96 13.03 13.11
CA ALA A 329 -14.18 12.52 11.76
C ALA A 329 -12.93 12.76 10.90
N SER A 330 -12.46 11.71 10.25
CA SER A 330 -11.39 11.73 9.24
C SER A 330 -12.02 11.73 7.86
N VAL A 331 -11.82 12.82 7.11
CA VAL A 331 -12.34 12.96 5.74
C VAL A 331 -11.18 13.06 4.76
N VAL A 332 -11.18 12.21 3.74
CA VAL A 332 -10.26 12.28 2.59
C VAL A 332 -11.09 12.25 1.32
N ASP A 333 -10.97 13.27 0.49
CA ASP A 333 -11.78 13.43 -0.72
C ASP A 333 -10.87 13.56 -1.96
N GLY A 334 -10.82 12.50 -2.77
CA GLY A 334 -10.11 12.45 -4.05
C GLY A 334 -10.97 12.71 -5.27
N SER A 335 -12.22 13.14 -5.12
CA SER A 335 -13.16 13.21 -6.24
C SER A 335 -12.77 14.22 -7.34
N ASP A 336 -11.93 15.21 -7.02
CA ASP A 336 -11.39 16.19 -7.96
C ASP A 336 -9.98 15.84 -8.48
N LEU A 337 -9.40 14.72 -8.04
CA LEU A 337 -8.13 14.20 -8.54
C LEU A 337 -8.36 13.47 -9.88
N GLY A 338 -7.63 13.90 -10.92
CA GLY A 338 -7.78 13.33 -12.26
C GLY A 338 -6.91 12.10 -12.57
N GLY A 339 -5.93 11.79 -11.72
CA GLY A 339 -5.10 10.58 -11.80
C GLY A 339 -5.54 9.52 -10.80
N ASP A 340 -4.90 8.36 -10.81
CA ASP A 340 -5.17 7.28 -9.84
C ASP A 340 -4.70 7.66 -8.42
N LEU A 341 -5.37 7.14 -7.40
CA LEU A 341 -5.07 7.31 -5.99
C LEU A 341 -4.73 5.97 -5.31
N GLU A 342 -3.54 5.86 -4.74
CA GLU A 342 -3.24 4.88 -3.71
C GLU A 342 -3.21 5.56 -2.32
N LEU A 343 -4.26 5.32 -1.54
CA LEU A 343 -4.41 5.89 -0.20
C LEU A 343 -4.13 4.83 0.87
N ALA A 344 -3.05 5.00 1.64
CA ALA A 344 -2.78 4.21 2.84
C ALA A 344 -3.19 4.97 4.10
N ILE A 345 -4.08 4.41 4.92
CA ILE A 345 -4.57 5.06 6.15
C ILE A 345 -4.67 4.08 7.33
N ASN A 346 -4.34 4.56 8.52
CA ASN A 346 -4.45 3.76 9.73
C ASN A 346 -5.93 3.53 10.08
N GLY A 347 -6.36 2.27 10.17
CA GLY A 347 -7.72 1.89 10.52
C GLY A 347 -8.18 2.44 11.88
N GLY A 348 -7.25 2.67 12.82
CA GLY A 348 -7.55 3.32 14.10
C GLY A 348 -8.03 4.78 14.00
N LEU A 349 -7.90 5.41 12.83
CA LEU A 349 -8.49 6.73 12.51
C LEU A 349 -9.92 6.63 11.99
N LEU A 350 -10.36 5.44 11.57
CA LEU A 350 -11.64 5.15 10.92
C LEU A 350 -12.53 4.44 11.93
N THR A 351 -13.25 5.22 12.73
CA THR A 351 -14.01 4.73 13.89
C THR A 351 -15.53 4.80 13.71
N GLY A 352 -16.03 5.33 12.59
CA GLY A 352 -17.44 5.30 12.29
C GLY A 352 -17.84 5.96 10.97
N ALA A 353 -19.14 5.97 10.68
CA ALA A 353 -19.69 6.44 9.40
C ALA A 353 -19.50 7.94 9.10
N THR A 354 -19.04 8.73 10.07
CA THR A 354 -18.64 10.14 9.83
C THR A 354 -17.26 10.26 9.21
N ASP A 355 -16.46 9.19 9.26
CA ASP A 355 -15.23 9.07 8.50
C ASP A 355 -15.61 8.77 7.05
N VAL A 356 -15.08 9.56 6.11
CA VAL A 356 -15.47 9.51 4.70
C VAL A 356 -14.21 9.47 3.85
N LEU A 357 -14.09 8.44 3.03
CA LEU A 357 -13.00 8.26 2.09
C LEU A 357 -13.60 8.15 0.68
N THR A 358 -13.26 9.11 -0.17
CA THR A 358 -13.68 9.14 -1.56
C THR A 358 -12.43 8.99 -2.42
N GLY A 359 -12.39 7.97 -3.28
CA GLY A 359 -11.37 7.86 -4.32
C GLY A 359 -11.66 8.83 -5.46
N THR A 360 -11.15 8.51 -6.65
CA THR A 360 -11.16 9.38 -7.81
C THR A 360 -12.22 8.92 -8.82
N ALA A 361 -12.18 9.48 -10.03
CA ALA A 361 -12.96 8.96 -11.15
C ALA A 361 -12.15 8.01 -12.07
N ALA A 362 -10.90 7.70 -11.70
CA ALA A 362 -10.06 6.74 -12.39
C ALA A 362 -10.54 5.30 -12.12
N GLU A 363 -9.89 4.32 -12.74
CA GLU A 363 -10.35 2.91 -12.74
C GLU A 363 -9.49 1.99 -11.88
N THR A 364 -8.48 2.51 -11.17
CA THR A 364 -7.49 1.69 -10.44
C THR A 364 -7.21 2.15 -9.02
N ASP A 365 -8.15 2.86 -8.39
CA ASP A 365 -7.93 3.42 -7.07
C ASP A 365 -7.85 2.32 -6.00
N THR A 366 -6.89 2.48 -5.09
CA THR A 366 -6.63 1.52 -4.01
C THR A 366 -6.70 2.21 -2.64
N LEU A 367 -7.55 1.70 -1.76
CA LEU A 367 -7.56 2.04 -0.34
C LEU A 367 -6.86 0.94 0.46
N ALA A 368 -5.69 1.24 1.02
CA ALA A 368 -4.99 0.35 1.93
C ALA A 368 -5.22 0.75 3.40
N VAL A 369 -5.81 -0.16 4.17
CA VAL A 369 -6.09 0.05 5.60
C VAL A 369 -5.12 -0.78 6.44
N TYR A 370 -4.33 -0.13 7.29
CA TYR A 370 -3.34 -0.82 8.14
C TYR A 370 -3.58 -0.54 9.64
N GLY A 371 -2.94 -1.31 10.51
CA GLY A 371 -3.05 -1.16 11.95
C GLY A 371 -4.25 -1.91 12.55
N GLY A 372 -5.22 -1.16 13.06
CA GLY A 372 -6.40 -1.70 13.75
C GLY A 372 -7.64 -1.80 12.86
N GLY A 373 -8.74 -2.27 13.45
CA GLY A 373 -10.04 -2.33 12.79
C GLY A 373 -10.53 -0.95 12.34
N ALA A 374 -11.39 -0.93 11.32
CA ALA A 374 -11.82 0.26 10.61
C ALA A 374 -13.32 0.22 10.25
N GLN A 375 -13.94 1.38 10.35
CA GLN A 375 -15.29 1.65 9.87
C GLN A 375 -15.34 3.06 9.27
N ALA A 376 -15.72 3.16 7.99
CA ALA A 376 -15.87 4.44 7.28
C ALA A 376 -16.91 4.32 6.17
N THR A 377 -17.37 5.47 5.66
CA THR A 377 -18.06 5.53 4.37
C THR A 377 -16.99 5.56 3.27
N VAL A 378 -16.96 4.55 2.39
CA VAL A 378 -15.95 4.45 1.32
C VAL A 378 -16.63 4.38 -0.04
N THR A 379 -16.21 5.22 -0.97
CA THR A 379 -16.75 5.25 -2.33
C THR A 379 -15.64 5.47 -3.35
N ALA A 380 -15.84 4.97 -4.57
CA ALA A 380 -14.94 5.19 -5.71
C ALA A 380 -13.50 4.66 -5.49
N PHE A 381 -13.40 3.51 -4.80
CA PHE A 381 -12.18 2.72 -4.77
C PHE A 381 -12.50 1.35 -5.36
N GLU A 382 -11.82 0.96 -6.43
CA GLU A 382 -12.00 -0.35 -7.06
C GLU A 382 -11.39 -1.47 -6.20
N THR A 383 -10.32 -1.16 -5.46
CA THR A 383 -9.63 -2.11 -4.58
C THR A 383 -9.61 -1.63 -3.13
N ILE A 384 -9.99 -2.51 -2.20
CA ILE A 384 -9.72 -2.34 -0.78
C ILE A 384 -8.70 -3.38 -0.32
N GLN A 385 -7.61 -2.91 0.28
CA GLN A 385 -6.53 -3.74 0.77
C GLN A 385 -6.42 -3.67 2.30
N LEU A 386 -6.35 -4.83 2.96
CA LEU A 386 -6.03 -4.95 4.37
C LEU A 386 -4.53 -5.20 4.55
N GLY A 387 -3.90 -4.27 5.27
CA GLY A 387 -2.45 -4.17 5.39
C GLY A 387 -1.80 -3.55 4.15
N LEU A 388 -0.48 -3.40 4.21
CA LEU A 388 0.34 -2.94 3.10
C LEU A 388 1.05 -4.13 2.47
N ALA A 389 1.07 -4.18 1.13
CA ALA A 389 1.80 -5.18 0.37
C ALA A 389 3.30 -5.18 0.71
N ALA A 390 3.97 -6.33 0.59
CA ALA A 390 5.39 -6.43 0.93
C ALA A 390 6.31 -5.50 0.12
N ASN A 391 5.88 -5.13 -1.09
CA ASN A 391 6.55 -4.24 -2.03
C ASN A 391 5.87 -2.86 -2.17
N ASN A 392 5.12 -2.41 -1.16
CA ASN A 392 4.50 -1.09 -1.16
C ASN A 392 5.54 0.04 -1.22
N GLN A 393 5.16 1.22 -1.73
CA GLN A 393 6.03 2.39 -1.82
C GLN A 393 6.21 3.19 -0.51
N PHE A 394 5.46 2.87 0.55
CA PHE A 394 5.49 3.59 1.84
C PHE A 394 6.58 3.04 2.78
N ASN A 395 7.81 3.51 2.59
CA ASN A 395 8.96 3.07 3.39
C ASN A 395 8.77 3.36 4.89
N GLY A 396 9.05 2.37 5.73
CA GLY A 396 8.96 2.49 7.20
C GLY A 396 7.54 2.46 7.79
N ALA A 397 6.49 2.34 6.96
CA ALA A 397 5.11 2.25 7.42
C ALA A 397 4.82 0.94 8.18
N VAL A 398 3.84 0.98 9.10
CA VAL A 398 3.32 -0.22 9.74
C VAL A 398 2.53 -1.01 8.70
N THR A 399 2.90 -2.26 8.46
CA THR A 399 2.38 -3.02 7.33
C THR A 399 1.17 -3.90 7.63
N GLY A 400 0.99 -4.36 8.88
CA GLY A 400 -0.05 -5.33 9.21
C GLY A 400 -1.40 -4.71 9.58
N PHE A 401 -2.49 -5.37 9.21
CA PHE A 401 -3.85 -5.10 9.68
C PHE A 401 -4.31 -6.12 10.73
N SER A 402 -5.20 -5.73 11.64
CA SER A 402 -5.90 -6.63 12.57
C SER A 402 -7.22 -6.02 13.04
N GLY A 403 -8.19 -6.87 13.36
CA GLY A 403 -9.54 -6.46 13.79
C GLY A 403 -10.56 -6.48 12.65
N GLU A 404 -11.66 -5.77 12.85
CA GLU A 404 -12.81 -5.75 11.93
C GLU A 404 -12.67 -4.63 10.89
N PHE A 405 -12.87 -4.93 9.62
CA PHE A 405 -13.18 -3.98 8.55
C PHE A 405 -14.66 -4.10 8.19
N ASN A 406 -15.42 -3.02 8.40
CA ASN A 406 -16.86 -3.02 8.22
C ASN A 406 -17.27 -2.40 6.87
N ALA A 407 -17.68 -3.25 5.92
CA ALA A 407 -18.03 -2.85 4.56
C ALA A 407 -19.47 -2.32 4.39
N ALA A 408 -20.24 -2.11 5.46
CA ALA A 408 -21.66 -1.73 5.37
C ALA A 408 -21.93 -0.39 4.66
N ALA A 409 -20.94 0.51 4.64
CA ALA A 409 -21.00 1.81 3.98
C ALA A 409 -19.95 1.94 2.86
N VAL A 410 -19.57 0.81 2.25
CA VAL A 410 -18.61 0.71 1.16
C VAL A 410 -19.34 0.46 -0.15
N SER A 411 -18.91 1.10 -1.24
CA SER A 411 -19.50 0.87 -2.57
C SER A 411 -18.50 1.10 -3.70
N GLY A 412 -18.70 0.40 -4.82
CA GLY A 412 -17.85 0.50 -6.01
C GLY A 412 -16.62 -0.41 -5.99
N VAL A 413 -16.45 -1.25 -4.96
CA VAL A 413 -15.32 -2.17 -4.84
C VAL A 413 -15.51 -3.37 -5.77
N GLU A 414 -14.47 -3.68 -6.53
CA GLU A 414 -14.40 -4.83 -7.42
C GLU A 414 -13.67 -6.01 -6.77
N GLN A 415 -12.71 -5.72 -5.88
CA GLN A 415 -11.93 -6.75 -5.18
C GLN A 415 -11.44 -6.32 -3.79
N TYR A 416 -11.27 -7.31 -2.92
CA TYR A 416 -10.61 -7.16 -1.64
C TYR A 416 -9.27 -7.90 -1.63
N ASN A 417 -8.23 -7.25 -1.11
CA ASN A 417 -6.91 -7.82 -0.98
C ASN A 417 -6.53 -7.95 0.51
N VAL A 418 -6.02 -9.10 0.93
CA VAL A 418 -5.42 -9.32 2.25
C VAL A 418 -3.92 -9.41 2.05
N ALA A 419 -3.25 -8.26 2.20
CA ALA A 419 -1.84 -8.11 1.87
C ALA A 419 -0.91 -8.46 3.04
N ALA A 420 -1.26 -8.03 4.25
CA ALA A 420 -0.50 -8.35 5.46
C ALA A 420 -1.36 -8.21 6.72
N LEU A 421 -1.28 -9.20 7.61
CA LEU A 421 -2.04 -9.27 8.85
C LEU A 421 -1.09 -9.32 10.06
N SER A 422 -1.33 -8.44 11.04
CA SER A 422 -0.65 -8.43 12.34
C SER A 422 -1.40 -9.19 13.44
N GLY A 423 -2.58 -9.72 13.12
CA GLY A 423 -3.44 -10.51 14.00
C GLY A 423 -4.67 -10.99 13.24
N ALA A 424 -5.65 -11.56 13.95
CA ALA A 424 -6.91 -11.96 13.33
C ALA A 424 -7.61 -10.78 12.66
N ALA A 425 -8.21 -11.02 11.49
CA ALA A 425 -8.90 -10.01 10.70
C ALA A 425 -10.29 -10.50 10.29
N GLU A 426 -11.25 -9.58 10.26
CA GLU A 426 -12.63 -9.85 9.87
C GLU A 426 -13.07 -8.82 8.82
N LEU A 427 -13.59 -9.27 7.69
CA LEU A 427 -14.28 -8.42 6.71
C LEU A 427 -15.76 -8.74 6.81
N ILE A 428 -16.55 -7.76 7.25
CA ILE A 428 -17.97 -7.96 7.51
C ILE A 428 -18.83 -7.02 6.68
N ASN A 429 -20.11 -7.38 6.52
CA ASN A 429 -21.08 -6.65 5.74
C ASN A 429 -20.70 -6.51 4.26
N LEU A 430 -20.08 -7.55 3.70
CA LEU A 430 -19.75 -7.64 2.29
C LEU A 430 -21.02 -7.74 1.42
N SER A 431 -20.93 -7.38 0.14
CA SER A 431 -22.07 -7.22 -0.78
C SER A 431 -22.74 -8.53 -1.20
N GLY A 432 -22.08 -9.67 -0.93
CA GLY A 432 -22.57 -11.01 -1.25
C GLY A 432 -22.00 -11.59 -2.55
N SER A 433 -21.30 -10.81 -3.37
CA SER A 433 -20.54 -11.33 -4.52
C SER A 433 -19.12 -10.78 -4.45
N GLU A 434 -18.17 -11.60 -4.00
CA GLU A 434 -16.85 -11.11 -3.62
C GLU A 434 -15.71 -11.93 -4.22
N VAL A 435 -14.62 -11.23 -4.54
CA VAL A 435 -13.31 -11.82 -4.82
C VAL A 435 -12.33 -11.31 -3.77
N VAL A 436 -11.74 -12.22 -3.02
CA VAL A 436 -10.78 -11.94 -1.95
C VAL A 436 -9.44 -12.56 -2.29
N ASN A 437 -8.41 -11.75 -2.52
CA ASN A 437 -7.05 -12.22 -2.80
C ASN A 437 -6.22 -12.19 -1.51
N VAL A 438 -5.67 -13.34 -1.11
CA VAL A 438 -4.83 -13.51 0.08
C VAL A 438 -3.37 -13.67 -0.35
N ALA A 439 -2.51 -12.76 0.11
CA ALA A 439 -1.09 -12.77 -0.24
C ALA A 439 -0.33 -13.95 0.39
N ALA A 440 0.73 -14.42 -0.28
CA ALA A 440 1.55 -15.54 0.20
C ALA A 440 2.33 -15.23 1.50
N ASN A 441 2.72 -13.97 1.70
CA ASN A 441 3.58 -13.56 2.79
C ASN A 441 2.82 -12.66 3.75
N ASN A 442 3.04 -12.85 5.06
CA ASN A 442 2.49 -12.01 6.13
C ASN A 442 0.96 -12.01 6.26
N ALA A 443 0.20 -12.77 5.46
CA ALA A 443 -1.26 -12.87 5.56
C ALA A 443 -1.76 -14.11 6.32
N ASN A 444 -0.85 -14.97 6.82
CA ASN A 444 -1.18 -16.20 7.53
C ASN A 444 -1.63 -15.90 8.97
N GLN A 445 -2.85 -15.39 9.11
CA GLN A 445 -3.60 -15.18 10.36
C GLN A 445 -5.05 -15.59 10.14
N ASN A 446 -5.80 -15.78 11.24
CA ASN A 446 -7.23 -16.10 11.16
C ASN A 446 -7.98 -15.02 10.38
N LEU A 447 -8.76 -15.45 9.39
CA LEU A 447 -9.51 -14.58 8.49
C LEU A 447 -10.99 -14.96 8.54
N THR A 448 -11.86 -13.99 8.79
CA THR A 448 -13.31 -14.17 8.77
C THR A 448 -13.93 -13.28 7.70
N LEU A 449 -14.80 -13.85 6.86
CA LEU A 449 -15.47 -13.16 5.75
C LEU A 449 -16.99 -13.31 5.91
N ILE A 450 -17.73 -12.21 6.03
CA ILE A 450 -19.17 -12.22 6.35
C ILE A 450 -19.95 -11.31 5.39
N ALA A 451 -20.93 -11.89 4.68
CA ALA A 451 -21.88 -11.14 3.87
C ALA A 451 -22.83 -10.29 4.73
N ALA A 452 -23.31 -9.15 4.21
CA ALA A 452 -24.25 -8.27 4.92
C ALA A 452 -25.59 -8.93 5.22
N ASP A 453 -26.05 -9.78 4.33
CA ASP A 453 -27.26 -10.57 4.49
C ASP A 453 -27.12 -11.94 3.86
N ARG A 454 -27.94 -12.87 4.36
CA ARG A 454 -28.01 -14.24 3.87
C ARG A 454 -28.89 -14.30 2.63
N ALA A 455 -28.30 -14.46 1.45
CA ALA A 455 -29.04 -14.60 0.19
C ALA A 455 -28.55 -15.78 -0.66
N ASN A 456 -29.48 -16.40 -1.39
CA ASN A 456 -29.20 -17.62 -2.16
C ASN A 456 -28.25 -17.38 -3.35
N GLY A 457 -28.05 -16.12 -3.74
CA GLY A 457 -27.11 -15.72 -4.79
C GLY A 457 -25.76 -15.26 -4.23
N ASN A 458 -25.48 -15.47 -2.94
CA ASN A 458 -24.22 -15.06 -2.36
C ASN A 458 -23.10 -16.03 -2.77
N GLU A 459 -22.06 -15.51 -3.39
CA GLU A 459 -20.92 -16.26 -3.92
C GLU A 459 -19.63 -15.54 -3.52
N ILE A 460 -18.63 -16.31 -3.07
CA ILE A 460 -17.32 -15.77 -2.73
C ILE A 460 -16.22 -16.64 -3.30
N THR A 461 -15.22 -16.01 -3.89
CA THR A 461 -13.97 -16.65 -4.31
C THR A 461 -12.84 -16.13 -3.44
N VAL A 462 -12.10 -17.05 -2.81
CA VAL A 462 -10.90 -16.74 -2.02
C VAL A 462 -9.69 -17.29 -2.75
N ASN A 463 -8.85 -16.39 -3.27
CA ASN A 463 -7.66 -16.72 -4.04
C ASN A 463 -6.43 -16.66 -3.14
N PHE A 464 -5.71 -17.77 -3.00
CA PHE A 464 -4.48 -17.83 -2.23
C PHE A 464 -3.28 -17.73 -3.17
N ALA A 465 -2.43 -16.72 -2.96
CA ALA A 465 -1.20 -16.56 -3.74
C ALA A 465 -0.03 -17.43 -3.23
N GLY A 466 -0.23 -18.19 -2.14
CA GLY A 466 0.80 -19.04 -1.52
C GLY A 466 0.29 -19.72 -0.25
N ASP A 467 1.22 -20.12 0.63
CA ASP A 467 0.94 -20.87 1.86
C ASP A 467 -0.06 -20.15 2.79
N TYR A 468 -1.09 -20.87 3.21
CA TYR A 468 -2.04 -20.44 4.25
C TYR A 468 -2.37 -21.61 5.18
N SER A 469 -2.25 -21.40 6.49
CA SER A 469 -2.42 -22.45 7.49
C SER A 469 -3.21 -22.02 8.73
N SER A 470 -3.79 -20.83 8.69
CA SER A 470 -4.60 -20.27 9.78
C SER A 470 -6.08 -20.54 9.53
N ASP A 471 -6.95 -20.36 10.52
CA ASP A 471 -8.37 -20.66 10.33
C ASP A 471 -9.03 -19.66 9.35
N LEU A 472 -9.79 -20.18 8.39
CA LEU A 472 -10.62 -19.40 7.48
C LEU A 472 -12.09 -19.59 7.84
N SER A 473 -12.81 -18.52 8.15
CA SER A 473 -14.26 -18.54 8.37
C SER A 473 -14.97 -17.80 7.25
N VAL A 474 -15.96 -18.44 6.62
CA VAL A 474 -16.76 -17.85 5.53
C VAL A 474 -18.24 -18.00 5.87
N GLN A 475 -18.92 -16.89 6.10
CA GLN A 475 -20.27 -16.87 6.68
C GLN A 475 -21.27 -16.22 5.74
N ASP A 476 -22.47 -16.78 5.71
CA ASP A 476 -23.63 -16.30 4.94
C ASP A 476 -23.42 -16.24 3.41
N TYR A 477 -22.42 -16.97 2.90
CA TYR A 477 -22.27 -17.29 1.48
C TYR A 477 -22.92 -18.62 1.13
N ARG A 478 -23.49 -18.72 -0.07
CA ARG A 478 -24.13 -19.93 -0.58
C ARG A 478 -23.15 -20.83 -1.30
N THR A 479 -22.29 -20.22 -2.12
CA THR A 479 -21.21 -20.85 -2.86
C THR A 479 -19.89 -20.26 -2.37
N VAL A 480 -18.95 -21.13 -2.01
CA VAL A 480 -17.60 -20.74 -1.59
C VAL A 480 -16.62 -21.43 -2.53
N THR A 481 -15.81 -20.64 -3.23
CA THR A 481 -14.74 -21.13 -4.11
C THR A 481 -13.39 -20.81 -3.46
N LEU A 482 -12.53 -21.81 -3.34
CA LEU A 482 -11.15 -21.68 -2.89
C LEU A 482 -10.22 -21.90 -4.09
N ASP A 483 -9.49 -20.88 -4.50
CA ASP A 483 -8.48 -20.97 -5.56
C ASP A 483 -7.09 -21.05 -4.91
N LEU A 484 -6.43 -22.19 -5.07
CA LEU A 484 -5.20 -22.55 -4.37
C LEU A 484 -3.98 -22.36 -5.27
N ALA A 485 -2.87 -21.87 -4.73
CA ALA A 485 -1.62 -21.77 -5.47
C ALA A 485 -0.97 -23.14 -5.69
N ALA A 486 -0.18 -23.26 -6.76
CA ALA A 486 0.75 -24.36 -6.96
C ALA A 486 1.87 -24.38 -5.89
N ASP A 487 2.55 -25.51 -5.73
CA ASP A 487 3.75 -25.68 -4.90
C ASP A 487 3.56 -25.38 -3.40
N THR A 488 2.37 -25.63 -2.84
CA THR A 488 2.01 -25.27 -1.47
C THR A 488 1.32 -26.40 -0.70
N ASN A 489 1.43 -26.38 0.62
CA ASN A 489 0.75 -27.35 1.49
C ASN A 489 -0.25 -26.64 2.39
N TYR A 490 -1.52 -26.72 2.03
CA TYR A 490 -2.61 -26.10 2.79
C TYR A 490 -3.06 -27.01 3.93
N VAL A 491 -2.91 -26.49 5.15
CA VAL A 491 -3.41 -27.15 6.38
C VAL A 491 -4.12 -26.11 7.22
N PHE A 492 -5.43 -25.96 6.99
CA PHE A 492 -6.27 -25.03 7.73
C PHE A 492 -7.66 -25.61 7.98
N ASN A 493 -8.34 -25.08 8.99
CA ASN A 493 -9.75 -25.37 9.21
C ASN A 493 -10.61 -24.36 8.45
N LEU A 494 -11.53 -24.87 7.63
CA LEU A 494 -12.57 -24.05 7.02
C LEU A 494 -13.82 -24.09 7.91
N ASP A 495 -14.20 -22.95 8.48
CA ASP A 495 -15.47 -22.79 9.20
C ASP A 495 -16.52 -22.10 8.33
N LEU A 496 -17.62 -22.79 8.06
CA LEU A 496 -18.75 -22.28 7.27
C LEU A 496 -19.96 -21.87 8.13
N ASN A 497 -19.82 -21.98 9.45
CA ASN A 497 -20.88 -21.64 10.38
C ASN A 497 -20.98 -20.14 10.56
N THR A 498 -22.22 -19.64 10.56
CA THR A 498 -22.48 -18.30 11.10
C THR A 498 -22.21 -18.31 12.60
N VAL A 499 -21.41 -17.39 13.13
CA VAL A 499 -21.15 -17.31 14.59
C VAL A 499 -21.94 -16.20 15.28
N ASP A 500 -22.46 -15.24 14.51
CA ASP A 500 -23.16 -14.07 15.01
C ASP A 500 -24.64 -13.97 14.59
N GLY A 501 -25.46 -13.37 15.45
CA GLY A 501 -26.87 -13.09 15.15
C GLY A 501 -27.83 -14.27 15.36
N THR A 502 -29.02 -14.21 14.74
CA THR A 502 -30.12 -15.16 15.00
C THR A 502 -29.87 -16.57 14.49
N ASN A 503 -28.89 -16.73 13.60
CA ASN A 503 -28.55 -17.99 12.94
C ASN A 503 -27.18 -18.52 13.41
N ALA A 504 -26.67 -18.04 14.54
CA ALA A 504 -25.42 -18.50 15.12
C ALA A 504 -25.41 -20.03 15.30
N GLY A 505 -24.30 -20.67 14.94
CA GLY A 505 -24.11 -22.11 14.89
C GLY A 505 -24.85 -22.81 13.74
N THR A 506 -25.14 -22.12 12.64
CA THR A 506 -25.74 -22.74 11.45
C THR A 506 -24.93 -22.45 10.19
N THR A 507 -24.70 -23.47 9.37
CA THR A 507 -24.06 -23.32 8.06
C THR A 507 -25.06 -22.99 6.95
N TYR A 508 -24.75 -21.93 6.20
CA TYR A 508 -25.53 -21.49 5.06
C TYR A 508 -25.01 -21.99 3.71
N ALA A 509 -23.69 -22.17 3.61
CA ALA A 509 -23.01 -22.69 2.45
C ALA A 509 -23.62 -24.02 1.99
N ARG A 510 -23.63 -24.23 0.68
CA ARG A 510 -24.19 -25.43 0.06
C ARG A 510 -23.32 -25.99 -1.03
N THR A 511 -22.48 -25.14 -1.62
CA THR A 511 -21.43 -25.54 -2.55
C THR A 511 -20.11 -25.04 -2.01
N LEU A 512 -19.15 -25.97 -1.89
CA LEU A 512 -17.73 -25.69 -1.77
C LEU A 512 -17.08 -26.13 -3.07
N GLU A 513 -16.37 -25.22 -3.73
CA GLU A 513 -15.58 -25.51 -4.93
C GLU A 513 -14.11 -25.26 -4.59
N ILE A 514 -13.23 -26.16 -5.01
CA ILE A 514 -11.79 -26.02 -4.84
C ILE A 514 -11.17 -26.13 -6.23
N VAL A 515 -10.38 -25.13 -6.59
CA VAL A 515 -9.71 -25.01 -7.88
C VAL A 515 -8.23 -24.63 -7.70
N GLY A 516 -7.49 -24.62 -8.80
CA GLY A 516 -6.07 -24.27 -8.80
C GLY A 516 -5.20 -25.44 -8.40
N GLY A 517 -4.12 -25.20 -7.66
CA GLY A 517 -3.09 -26.19 -7.35
C GLY A 517 -2.02 -26.28 -8.43
N GLY A 518 -1.27 -27.37 -8.44
CA GLY A 518 -0.21 -27.56 -9.43
C GLY A 518 0.46 -28.93 -9.41
N VAL A 519 1.05 -29.23 -10.57
CA VAL A 519 1.95 -30.35 -10.84
C VAL A 519 3.28 -29.83 -11.35
N ASP A 520 4.37 -30.53 -11.05
CA ASP A 520 5.70 -30.16 -11.51
C ASP A 520 5.93 -30.56 -12.98
N ALA A 521 7.13 -30.26 -13.49
CA ALA A 521 7.48 -30.59 -14.88
C ALA A 521 7.57 -32.10 -15.17
N ASN A 522 7.60 -32.95 -14.15
CA ASN A 522 7.60 -34.40 -14.26
C ASN A 522 6.18 -34.98 -14.15
N GLY A 523 5.18 -34.15 -13.79
CA GLY A 523 3.81 -34.58 -13.51
C GLY A 523 3.57 -34.89 -12.04
N ASP A 524 4.55 -34.67 -11.15
CA ASP A 524 4.40 -34.93 -9.73
C ASP A 524 3.52 -33.83 -9.09
N VAL A 525 2.52 -34.21 -8.30
CA VAL A 525 1.67 -33.26 -7.58
C VAL A 525 2.49 -32.43 -6.60
N THR A 526 2.37 -31.10 -6.67
CA THR A 526 3.09 -30.18 -5.78
C THR A 526 2.20 -29.49 -4.75
N THR A 527 0.89 -29.57 -4.90
CA THR A 527 -0.08 -29.00 -3.96
C THR A 527 -0.83 -30.07 -3.16
N THR A 528 -0.93 -29.87 -1.85
CA THR A 528 -1.77 -30.71 -0.98
C THR A 528 -2.74 -29.87 -0.17
N LEU A 529 -3.93 -30.43 0.08
CA LEU A 529 -4.97 -29.81 0.89
C LEU A 529 -5.43 -30.73 2.03
N ASN A 530 -5.45 -30.19 3.24
CA ASN A 530 -6.09 -30.77 4.41
C ASN A 530 -7.01 -29.70 5.01
N ILE A 531 -8.32 -29.90 4.81
CA ILE A 531 -9.37 -28.93 5.18
C ILE A 531 -10.12 -29.34 6.45
N GLY A 532 -9.93 -30.59 6.91
CA GLY A 532 -10.51 -31.09 8.15
C GLY A 532 -12.02 -31.37 8.04
N ASP A 533 -12.76 -30.88 9.04
CA ASP A 533 -14.19 -31.14 9.19
C ASP A 533 -15.00 -30.15 8.34
N LEU A 534 -15.76 -30.68 7.38
CA LEU A 534 -16.69 -29.96 6.53
C LEU A 534 -18.11 -30.12 7.06
N ASP A 535 -18.88 -29.04 7.02
CA ASP A 535 -20.25 -29.04 7.50
C ASP A 535 -21.18 -29.90 6.63
N THR A 536 -21.90 -30.80 7.28
CA THR A 536 -22.90 -31.71 6.69
C THR A 536 -24.10 -31.04 6.01
N ALA A 537 -24.22 -29.72 6.10
CA ALA A 537 -25.15 -28.93 5.33
C ALA A 537 -24.69 -28.70 3.89
N LEU A 538 -23.44 -28.95 3.51
CA LEU A 538 -23.02 -28.88 2.10
C LEU A 538 -23.78 -29.92 1.26
N SER A 539 -24.27 -29.50 0.08
CA SER A 539 -24.82 -30.44 -0.91
C SER A 539 -23.79 -30.82 -1.98
N THR A 540 -22.75 -30.01 -2.14
CA THR A 540 -21.70 -30.23 -3.13
C THR A 540 -20.35 -29.80 -2.57
N VAL A 541 -19.36 -30.68 -2.70
CA VAL A 541 -17.92 -30.38 -2.58
C VAL A 541 -17.32 -30.75 -3.92
N ASP A 542 -16.88 -29.77 -4.68
CA ASP A 542 -16.37 -29.95 -6.04
C ASP A 542 -14.85 -29.74 -6.06
N LEU A 543 -14.12 -30.79 -6.41
CA LEU A 543 -12.66 -30.78 -6.56
C LEU A 543 -12.25 -30.86 -8.03
N SER A 544 -13.19 -30.91 -8.98
CA SER A 544 -12.87 -31.22 -10.38
C SER A 544 -11.92 -30.22 -11.04
N GLY A 545 -11.82 -29.00 -10.52
CA GLY A 545 -10.84 -27.99 -10.95
C GLY A 545 -9.55 -27.94 -10.12
N PHE A 546 -9.37 -28.82 -9.13
CA PHE A 546 -8.21 -28.85 -8.24
C PHE A 546 -7.13 -29.82 -8.75
N GLU A 547 -5.98 -29.26 -9.12
CA GLU A 547 -4.76 -29.98 -9.46
C GLU A 547 -3.92 -30.23 -8.19
N GLY A 548 -4.33 -31.19 -7.36
CA GLY A 548 -3.61 -31.52 -6.13
C GLY A 548 -4.18 -32.66 -5.31
N ASN A 549 -3.45 -33.08 -4.28
CA ASN A 549 -3.86 -34.18 -3.43
C ASN A 549 -4.72 -33.68 -2.25
N LEU A 550 -5.94 -34.20 -2.08
CA LEU A 550 -6.73 -34.00 -0.88
C LEU A 550 -6.40 -35.10 0.14
N LEU A 551 -5.73 -34.74 1.23
CA LEU A 551 -5.22 -35.74 2.18
C LEU A 551 -6.20 -36.08 3.30
N ASN A 552 -7.04 -35.13 3.70
CA ASN A 552 -8.00 -35.33 4.78
C ASN A 552 -9.12 -34.29 4.71
N ALA A 553 -10.31 -34.78 4.39
CA ALA A 553 -11.57 -34.07 4.56
C ALA A 553 -12.59 -35.04 5.16
N GLN A 554 -13.49 -34.54 6.01
CA GLN A 554 -14.56 -35.36 6.54
C GLN A 554 -15.84 -34.59 6.80
N TRP A 555 -16.97 -35.27 6.83
CA TRP A 555 -18.19 -34.67 7.33
C TRP A 555 -18.15 -34.50 8.86
N ASP A 556 -18.54 -33.34 9.35
CA ASP A 556 -18.50 -32.95 10.77
C ASP A 556 -19.55 -33.67 11.66
N GLY A 557 -20.51 -34.36 11.05
CA GLY A 557 -21.64 -34.96 11.76
C GLY A 557 -22.28 -36.14 11.02
N THR A 558 -23.26 -36.77 11.69
CA THR A 558 -24.06 -37.86 11.13
C THR A 558 -25.40 -37.39 10.57
N THR A 559 -25.80 -36.15 10.86
CA THR A 559 -27.10 -35.57 10.49
C THR A 559 -26.87 -34.42 9.54
N GLY A 560 -27.47 -34.44 8.35
CA GLY A 560 -27.15 -33.45 7.32
C GLY A 560 -28.08 -33.46 6.13
N THR A 561 -27.63 -32.84 5.05
CA THR A 561 -28.25 -32.91 3.73
C THR A 561 -27.53 -33.94 2.87
N ASN A 562 -28.21 -34.45 1.83
CA ASN A 562 -27.54 -35.27 0.84
C ASN A 562 -26.43 -34.45 0.17
N GLY A 563 -25.22 -35.01 0.15
CA GLY A 563 -24.01 -34.37 -0.34
C GLY A 563 -23.41 -35.14 -1.51
N THR A 564 -22.84 -34.41 -2.47
CA THR A 564 -22.04 -34.98 -3.57
C THR A 564 -20.62 -34.46 -3.43
N VAL A 565 -19.64 -35.35 -3.45
CA VAL A 565 -18.22 -35.01 -3.57
C VAL A 565 -17.80 -35.34 -5.00
N VAL A 566 -17.46 -34.33 -5.79
CA VAL A 566 -16.91 -34.51 -7.14
C VAL A 566 -15.40 -34.60 -6.98
N ALA A 567 -14.83 -35.77 -7.26
CA ALA A 567 -13.41 -36.02 -7.10
C ALA A 567 -12.59 -35.45 -8.27
N ASN A 568 -11.30 -35.26 -8.04
CA ASN A 568 -10.33 -34.91 -9.07
C ASN A 568 -9.56 -36.16 -9.56
N GLU A 569 -8.67 -35.97 -10.53
CA GLU A 569 -7.82 -37.03 -11.09
C GLU A 569 -6.61 -37.41 -10.22
N TYR A 570 -6.49 -36.86 -9.00
CA TYR A 570 -5.34 -37.02 -8.10
C TYR A 570 -5.71 -37.80 -6.84
N ASN A 571 -4.76 -37.97 -5.90
CA ASN A 571 -5.07 -38.68 -4.66
C ASN A 571 -6.09 -37.89 -3.84
N PHE A 572 -7.12 -38.59 -3.39
CA PHE A 572 -8.21 -38.01 -2.63
C PHE A 572 -8.55 -38.93 -1.46
N SER A 573 -8.71 -38.35 -0.28
CA SER A 573 -9.10 -39.06 0.94
C SER A 573 -10.24 -38.33 1.64
N PHE A 574 -11.35 -39.03 1.83
CA PHE A 574 -12.55 -38.44 2.41
C PHE A 574 -13.28 -39.41 3.35
N ASN A 575 -13.63 -38.92 4.53
CA ASN A 575 -14.37 -39.68 5.52
C ASN A 575 -15.82 -39.21 5.61
N VAL A 576 -16.78 -40.13 5.48
CA VAL A 576 -18.23 -39.82 5.56
C VAL A 576 -18.67 -39.39 6.98
N GLY A 577 -17.75 -39.31 7.94
CA GLY A 577 -17.98 -38.82 9.30
C GLY A 577 -18.51 -39.91 10.22
N GLY A 578 -19.04 -39.56 11.40
CA GLY A 578 -19.86 -40.48 12.21
C GLY A 578 -19.16 -41.61 12.99
N ASN A 579 -17.83 -41.73 12.96
CA ASN A 579 -17.06 -42.66 13.81
C ASN A 579 -17.63 -44.10 13.87
N GLY A 580 -18.01 -44.67 12.72
CA GLY A 580 -18.58 -46.02 12.62
C GLY A 580 -20.07 -46.14 12.97
N THR A 581 -20.78 -45.01 13.06
CA THR A 581 -22.26 -44.97 13.08
C THR A 581 -22.81 -44.57 11.72
N SER A 582 -24.05 -44.97 11.44
CA SER A 582 -24.69 -44.66 10.17
C SER A 582 -25.03 -43.18 10.07
N SER A 583 -24.76 -42.57 8.91
CA SER A 583 -25.27 -41.23 8.60
C SER A 583 -26.81 -41.24 8.46
N GLU A 584 -27.42 -40.06 8.45
CA GLU A 584 -28.85 -39.83 8.18
C GLU A 584 -29.06 -39.17 6.80
N PHE A 585 -28.04 -39.18 5.94
CA PHE A 585 -28.02 -38.55 4.63
C PHE A 585 -27.26 -39.40 3.61
N ILE A 586 -27.58 -39.21 2.33
CA ILE A 586 -26.88 -39.85 1.21
C ILE A 586 -25.57 -39.11 0.92
N SER A 587 -24.47 -39.85 0.80
CA SER A 587 -23.19 -39.33 0.27
C SER A 587 -22.95 -39.91 -1.12
N SER A 588 -22.78 -39.05 -2.11
CA SER A 588 -22.43 -39.46 -3.48
C SER A 588 -20.99 -39.06 -3.77
N PHE A 589 -20.22 -39.95 -4.38
CA PHE A 589 -18.87 -39.69 -4.86
C PHE A 589 -18.90 -39.77 -6.38
N ASP A 590 -18.74 -38.63 -7.04
CA ASP A 590 -18.84 -38.48 -8.48
C ASP A 590 -17.43 -38.37 -9.08
N PHE A 591 -17.09 -39.32 -9.95
CA PHE A 591 -15.79 -39.41 -10.60
C PHE A 591 -15.98 -39.11 -12.10
N ASN A 592 -15.65 -37.88 -12.50
CA ASN A 592 -15.89 -37.36 -13.84
C ASN A 592 -14.64 -37.36 -14.75
N ALA A 593 -13.46 -37.61 -14.16
CA ALA A 593 -12.18 -37.80 -14.83
C ALA A 593 -11.51 -39.07 -14.29
N ASP A 594 -10.79 -39.80 -15.15
CA ASP A 594 -9.99 -40.95 -14.70
C ASP A 594 -8.82 -40.45 -13.85
N ALA A 595 -8.20 -41.36 -13.09
CA ALA A 595 -6.95 -41.05 -12.42
C ALA A 595 -5.89 -40.57 -13.43
N SER A 596 -5.12 -39.57 -13.04
CA SER A 596 -4.06 -38.97 -13.87
C SER A 596 -2.98 -39.98 -14.25
N GLU A 597 -2.74 -40.97 -13.38
CA GLU A 597 -1.86 -42.10 -13.62
C GLU A 597 -2.19 -43.31 -12.73
N ALA A 598 -1.61 -44.46 -13.08
CA ALA A 598 -1.68 -45.66 -12.24
C ALA A 598 -1.06 -45.41 -10.86
N GLY A 599 -1.66 -45.99 -9.82
CA GLY A 599 -1.19 -45.84 -8.44
C GLY A 599 -1.94 -44.77 -7.65
N ILE A 600 -2.65 -43.85 -8.32
CA ILE A 600 -3.54 -42.89 -7.65
C ILE A 600 -4.68 -43.64 -6.93
N VAL A 601 -4.96 -43.21 -5.70
CA VAL A 601 -6.00 -43.82 -4.86
C VAL A 601 -7.03 -42.77 -4.44
N TRP A 602 -8.30 -43.11 -4.66
CA TRP A 602 -9.45 -42.42 -4.11
C TRP A 602 -9.95 -43.18 -2.88
N GLN A 603 -9.49 -42.75 -1.71
CA GLN A 603 -9.82 -43.36 -0.42
C GLN A 603 -11.12 -42.77 0.14
N ILE A 604 -12.04 -43.67 0.51
CA ILE A 604 -13.27 -43.31 1.21
C ILE A 604 -13.36 -44.09 2.52
N ASP A 605 -13.33 -43.35 3.62
CA ASP A 605 -13.49 -43.88 4.97
C ASP A 605 -14.95 -43.82 5.43
N ASN A 606 -15.35 -44.83 6.22
CA ASN A 606 -16.72 -44.98 6.76
C ASN A 606 -17.82 -44.95 5.69
N PHE A 607 -17.58 -45.59 4.55
CA PHE A 607 -18.56 -45.72 3.47
C PHE A 607 -19.84 -46.44 3.95
N GLN A 608 -21.01 -45.88 3.64
CA GLN A 608 -22.30 -46.35 4.13
C GLN A 608 -22.89 -47.41 3.19
N VAL A 609 -22.54 -48.67 3.44
CA VAL A 609 -22.94 -49.84 2.62
C VAL A 609 -24.43 -50.16 2.76
N PHE A 610 -25.14 -50.29 1.64
CA PHE A 610 -26.59 -50.53 1.67
C PHE A 610 -26.94 -51.86 2.36
N GLY A 611 -27.97 -51.84 3.23
CA GLY A 611 -28.44 -53.03 3.94
C GLY A 611 -27.59 -53.45 5.14
N GLN A 612 -26.49 -52.73 5.43
CA GLN A 612 -25.64 -52.96 6.60
C GLN A 612 -25.88 -51.89 7.67
N GLY A 613 -25.75 -52.25 8.95
CA GLY A 613 -25.68 -51.26 10.04
C GLY A 613 -26.88 -50.30 10.20
N GLY A 614 -28.02 -50.55 9.54
CA GLY A 614 -29.16 -49.62 9.51
C GLY A 614 -29.16 -48.64 8.32
N VAL A 615 -28.29 -48.87 7.33
CA VAL A 615 -28.21 -48.11 6.09
C VAL A 615 -29.26 -48.62 5.08
N ASP A 616 -30.02 -47.69 4.49
CA ASP A 616 -31.02 -47.90 3.45
C ASP A 616 -30.92 -46.82 2.34
N LEU A 617 -31.95 -46.72 1.50
CA LEU A 617 -31.98 -45.78 0.37
C LEU A 617 -31.98 -44.29 0.78
N THR A 618 -32.07 -43.98 2.07
CA THR A 618 -32.09 -42.60 2.58
C THR A 618 -30.76 -42.13 3.14
N ASN A 619 -29.80 -43.05 3.37
CA ASN A 619 -28.52 -42.74 4.02
C ASN A 619 -27.31 -43.55 3.52
N GLN A 620 -27.42 -44.21 2.36
CA GLN A 620 -26.31 -44.93 1.75
C GLN A 620 -25.25 -44.02 1.13
N SER A 621 -24.05 -44.57 0.94
CA SER A 621 -23.01 -43.99 0.09
C SER A 621 -23.11 -44.56 -1.32
N ILE A 622 -22.90 -43.71 -2.33
CA ILE A 622 -23.03 -44.04 -3.75
C ILE A 622 -21.73 -43.68 -4.46
N ILE A 623 -21.20 -44.60 -5.25
CA ILE A 623 -20.11 -44.36 -6.19
C ILE A 623 -20.70 -44.12 -7.58
N ASP A 624 -20.39 -43.00 -8.20
CA ASP A 624 -20.81 -42.65 -9.56
C ASP A 624 -19.60 -42.62 -10.50
N LEU A 625 -19.58 -43.56 -11.44
CA LEU A 625 -18.51 -43.76 -12.43
C LEU A 625 -19.03 -43.62 -13.86
N ARG A 626 -20.27 -43.13 -14.03
CA ARG A 626 -20.96 -43.12 -15.33
C ARG A 626 -20.23 -42.25 -16.35
N ASP A 627 -19.61 -41.17 -15.90
CA ASP A 627 -18.84 -40.26 -16.74
C ASP A 627 -17.52 -40.89 -17.22
N LEU A 628 -17.01 -41.90 -16.52
CA LEU A 628 -15.88 -42.73 -16.96
C LEU A 628 -16.30 -43.84 -17.96
N GLY A 629 -17.60 -43.96 -18.26
CA GLY A 629 -18.15 -44.98 -19.15
C GLY A 629 -18.51 -46.30 -18.47
N VAL A 630 -18.47 -46.37 -17.14
CA VAL A 630 -18.93 -47.56 -16.38
C VAL A 630 -20.47 -47.57 -16.37
N ASP A 631 -21.07 -48.54 -17.09
CA ASP A 631 -22.53 -48.71 -17.16
C ASP A 631 -23.02 -50.08 -16.66
N SER A 632 -22.08 -50.97 -16.33
CA SER A 632 -22.38 -52.32 -15.86
C SER A 632 -21.39 -52.81 -14.80
N ALA A 633 -21.83 -53.80 -14.01
CA ALA A 633 -20.97 -54.47 -13.02
C ALA A 633 -19.83 -55.28 -13.66
N ALA A 634 -19.83 -55.46 -14.99
CA ALA A 634 -18.73 -56.11 -15.70
C ALA A 634 -17.55 -55.16 -15.94
N ASP A 635 -17.78 -53.84 -15.89
CA ASP A 635 -16.78 -52.82 -16.21
C ASP A 635 -15.87 -52.51 -15.01
N ILE A 636 -16.23 -53.03 -13.82
CA ILE A 636 -15.47 -52.88 -12.58
C ILE A 636 -15.10 -54.23 -11.97
N VAL A 637 -14.04 -54.22 -11.17
CA VAL A 637 -13.61 -55.33 -10.33
C VAL A 637 -13.69 -54.90 -8.87
N VAL A 638 -14.43 -55.66 -8.07
CA VAL A 638 -14.59 -55.45 -6.62
C VAL A 638 -13.96 -56.61 -5.86
N GLN A 639 -12.96 -56.35 -5.02
CA GLN A 639 -12.22 -57.39 -4.30
C GLN A 639 -11.62 -56.90 -2.97
N ASP A 640 -11.18 -57.84 -2.13
CA ASP A 640 -10.47 -57.51 -0.88
C ASP A 640 -9.16 -56.76 -1.20
N ALA A 641 -8.88 -55.70 -0.45
CA ALA A 641 -7.75 -54.81 -0.70
C ALA A 641 -6.40 -55.53 -0.57
N ASN A 642 -6.23 -56.40 0.42
CA ASN A 642 -5.00 -57.17 0.59
C ASN A 642 -4.83 -58.19 -0.55
N ASP A 643 -5.90 -58.85 -0.99
CA ASP A 643 -5.85 -59.74 -2.15
C ASP A 643 -5.51 -58.98 -3.44
N PHE A 644 -6.02 -57.76 -3.62
CA PHE A 644 -5.63 -56.85 -4.71
C PHE A 644 -4.15 -56.56 -4.69
N PHE A 645 -3.64 -55.97 -3.61
CA PHE A 645 -2.27 -55.51 -3.54
C PHE A 645 -1.26 -56.66 -3.66
N THR A 646 -1.57 -57.83 -3.11
CA THR A 646 -0.71 -59.02 -3.20
C THR A 646 -0.72 -59.70 -4.57
N ALA A 647 -1.76 -59.47 -5.38
CA ALA A 647 -1.83 -59.97 -6.75
C ALA A 647 -1.05 -59.09 -7.75
N LEU A 648 -0.79 -57.82 -7.41
CA LEU A 648 0.02 -56.91 -8.21
C LEU A 648 1.45 -57.44 -8.37
N ASN A 649 2.03 -57.16 -9.54
CA ASN A 649 3.46 -57.40 -9.76
C ASN A 649 4.29 -56.26 -9.14
N GLY A 650 5.61 -56.46 -9.01
CA GLY A 650 6.46 -55.46 -8.35
C GLY A 650 6.56 -54.09 -9.05
N ALA A 651 6.22 -53.98 -10.34
CA ALA A 651 6.14 -52.70 -11.03
C ALA A 651 4.83 -51.99 -10.68
N ALA A 652 3.70 -52.68 -10.77
CA ALA A 652 2.40 -52.12 -10.38
C ALA A 652 2.34 -51.75 -8.89
N GLN A 653 3.02 -52.50 -8.00
CA GLN A 653 3.17 -52.09 -6.59
C GLN A 653 3.99 -50.81 -6.43
N GLN A 654 4.95 -50.57 -7.32
CA GLN A 654 5.79 -49.37 -7.28
C GLN A 654 4.98 -48.12 -7.56
N ASP A 655 4.03 -48.19 -8.50
CA ASP A 655 3.12 -47.07 -8.81
C ASP A 655 2.40 -46.58 -7.53
N TYR A 656 1.89 -47.48 -6.68
CA TYR A 656 1.30 -47.10 -5.39
C TYR A 656 2.32 -46.61 -4.35
N PHE A 657 3.53 -47.19 -4.33
CA PHE A 657 4.60 -46.72 -3.41
C PHE A 657 5.06 -45.31 -3.76
N ASP A 658 5.09 -44.96 -5.04
CA ASP A 658 5.46 -43.63 -5.53
C ASP A 658 4.40 -42.60 -5.15
N GLN A 659 3.13 -43.00 -5.08
CA GLN A 659 2.01 -42.21 -4.52
C GLN A 659 1.95 -42.19 -2.98
N GLY A 660 2.93 -42.81 -2.30
CA GLY A 660 3.03 -42.79 -0.84
C GLY A 660 2.22 -43.86 -0.10
N TYR A 661 1.54 -44.76 -0.81
CA TYR A 661 0.82 -45.88 -0.22
C TYR A 661 1.74 -47.06 0.08
N THR A 662 1.35 -47.90 1.01
CA THR A 662 2.07 -49.11 1.40
C THR A 662 1.15 -50.33 1.39
N ALA A 663 1.73 -51.53 1.45
CA ALA A 663 0.95 -52.75 1.62
C ALA A 663 0.07 -52.76 2.88
N ALA A 664 0.36 -51.91 3.87
CA ALA A 664 -0.44 -51.81 5.09
C ALA A 664 -1.73 -51.01 4.89
N ASP A 665 -1.76 -50.11 3.91
CA ASP A 665 -2.93 -49.28 3.59
C ASP A 665 -3.99 -50.09 2.82
N PHE A 666 -3.60 -51.22 2.22
CA PHE A 666 -4.49 -52.20 1.59
C PHE A 666 -4.72 -53.39 2.53
N ALA A 667 -5.36 -53.16 3.68
CA ALA A 667 -5.51 -54.19 4.71
C ALA A 667 -6.65 -55.18 4.41
N ALA A 668 -6.57 -56.36 5.01
CA ALA A 668 -7.67 -57.33 4.94
C ALA A 668 -8.90 -56.79 5.69
N GLY A 669 -10.06 -56.81 5.04
CA GLY A 669 -11.29 -56.20 5.55
C GLY A 669 -11.63 -54.84 4.93
N ASP A 670 -10.76 -54.31 4.08
CA ASP A 670 -11.03 -53.18 3.18
C ASP A 670 -11.34 -53.68 1.76
N THR A 671 -11.96 -52.84 0.95
CA THR A 671 -12.34 -53.18 -0.43
C THR A 671 -11.68 -52.26 -1.43
N VAL A 672 -11.24 -52.82 -2.55
CA VAL A 672 -10.79 -52.05 -3.72
C VAL A 672 -11.78 -52.22 -4.87
N VAL A 673 -12.13 -51.10 -5.51
CA VAL A 673 -12.85 -51.05 -6.79
C VAL A 673 -11.91 -50.51 -7.87
N THR A 674 -11.72 -51.26 -8.95
CA THR A 674 -10.85 -50.92 -10.09
C THR A 674 -11.58 -51.18 -11.41
N SER A 675 -11.03 -50.71 -12.53
CA SER A 675 -11.60 -50.92 -13.86
C SER A 675 -11.25 -52.30 -14.47
N SER A 676 -12.22 -52.88 -15.17
CA SER A 676 -12.03 -54.03 -16.07
C SER A 676 -11.59 -53.61 -17.48
N GLU A 677 -11.69 -52.32 -17.82
CA GLU A 677 -11.56 -51.78 -19.18
C GLU A 677 -10.29 -50.95 -19.41
N GLY A 678 -9.37 -50.92 -18.44
CA GLY A 678 -8.07 -50.26 -18.58
C GLY A 678 -8.09 -48.77 -18.26
N LEU A 679 -8.99 -48.34 -17.38
CA LEU A 679 -8.90 -47.07 -16.66
C LEU A 679 -7.92 -47.23 -15.48
N ASP A 680 -7.30 -46.14 -15.05
CA ASP A 680 -6.21 -46.14 -14.06
C ASP A 680 -6.71 -45.97 -12.60
N PHE A 681 -7.99 -45.65 -12.39
CA PHE A 681 -8.52 -45.44 -11.05
C PHE A 681 -8.42 -46.64 -10.09
N THR A 682 -8.18 -46.33 -8.82
CA THR A 682 -8.29 -47.26 -7.69
C THR A 682 -9.11 -46.61 -6.58
N ILE A 683 -10.32 -47.10 -6.32
CA ILE A 683 -11.14 -46.65 -5.17
C ILE A 683 -10.89 -47.59 -4.00
N LEU A 684 -10.41 -47.05 -2.87
CA LEU A 684 -10.18 -47.79 -1.64
C LEU A 684 -11.28 -47.47 -0.62
N LEU A 685 -12.03 -48.48 -0.21
CA LEU A 685 -13.11 -48.38 0.77
C LEU A 685 -12.69 -49.03 2.09
N ASN A 686 -12.30 -48.19 3.05
CA ASN A 686 -11.80 -48.67 4.33
C ASN A 686 -12.93 -49.11 5.26
N GLY A 687 -12.75 -50.27 5.90
CA GLY A 687 -13.73 -50.90 6.79
C GLY A 687 -14.92 -51.54 6.07
N VAL A 688 -14.89 -51.64 4.75
CA VAL A 688 -15.93 -52.28 3.93
C VAL A 688 -15.46 -53.64 3.45
N THR A 689 -16.27 -54.69 3.71
CA THR A 689 -16.00 -56.02 3.15
C THR A 689 -16.54 -56.10 1.72
N SER A 690 -15.76 -56.64 0.79
CA SER A 690 -16.10 -56.62 -0.65
C SER A 690 -17.40 -57.36 -0.99
N THR A 691 -17.78 -58.35 -0.18
CA THR A 691 -19.02 -59.11 -0.34
C THR A 691 -20.28 -58.37 0.11
N ASP A 692 -20.12 -57.24 0.81
CA ASP A 692 -21.24 -56.45 1.32
C ASP A 692 -21.70 -55.38 0.32
N LEU A 693 -20.88 -55.02 -0.66
CA LEU A 693 -21.25 -54.08 -1.71
C LEU A 693 -22.28 -54.69 -2.67
N VAL A 694 -23.29 -53.90 -2.99
CA VAL A 694 -24.39 -54.27 -3.88
C VAL A 694 -24.63 -53.17 -4.94
N ASN A 695 -25.45 -53.46 -5.95
CA ASN A 695 -25.75 -52.53 -7.04
C ASN A 695 -26.28 -51.19 -6.54
N GLU A 696 -27.01 -51.15 -5.43
CA GLU A 696 -27.53 -49.91 -4.83
C GLU A 696 -26.44 -48.93 -4.40
N ASN A 697 -25.20 -49.39 -4.17
CA ASN A 697 -24.05 -48.53 -3.87
C ASN A 697 -23.36 -47.95 -5.11
N PHE A 698 -23.80 -48.29 -6.33
CA PHE A 698 -23.24 -47.79 -7.57
C PHE A 698 -24.31 -47.09 -8.42
N ALA A 699 -24.03 -45.87 -8.87
CA ALA A 699 -24.94 -45.15 -9.75
C ALA A 699 -24.94 -45.77 -11.15
N GLY A 700 -26.13 -46.05 -11.70
CA GLY A 700 -26.30 -46.46 -13.10
C GLY A 700 -25.99 -47.92 -13.43
N ILE A 701 -25.45 -48.70 -12.49
CA ILE A 701 -25.18 -50.14 -12.69
C ILE A 701 -26.46 -50.95 -12.42
N ALA A 702 -27.05 -51.53 -13.48
CA ALA A 702 -28.29 -52.31 -13.42
C ALA A 702 -28.06 -53.83 -13.45
#